data_AF-A0A2A2Q3H8-F1
#
_entry.id   AF-A0A2A2Q3H8-F1
#
_cell.length_a   1.000
_cell.length_b   1.000
_cell.length_c   1.000
_cell.angle_alpha   90.00
_cell.angle_beta   90.00
_cell.angle_gamma   90.00
#
_symmetry.space_group_name_H-M   'P 1'
#
loop_
_entity.id
_entity.type
_entity.pdbx_description
1 polymer ?
#
loop_
_entity_poly.entity_id
_entity_poly.type
_entity_poly.pdbx_seq_one_letter_code
_entity_poly.pdbx_strand_id
1 'polypeptide(L)'
;MATGTGWPFGGPWIEEAHALQRAALKDGKIVGEPTKMMVKRAAPGNEGLVVDPYSVPALDRYLAPFDRAFEKFPRDLVRGQFHDSFEYFNASWTARLPEVFLQRHGYDIQPYAAALVVRRGDPAPALDPDTLSRVKSDLREVFAELHYDYLKRWIDWSHAKGWTVRNQSHGAPANLLDLYGAVDIPETEIFGSTPFPIPGLRRDPADIRNDLDLPEPLVVRVASSAAHVMGRKYTSSESATWLRDHWKESLAFVKPELDRILSDGINHIFYHGTVFSPSDAPWPGWLFYASTQFQPNNTWWDDFSALNRYVARVQSLLQRGEPDSDVLLYWPFADIIDDQNGLMKMLGVHDVKWLTEQPVGHIARTLMARGHTFDYVSDKQLHATRVEAGALVTPGSRYQVLVVPAVRRMPVATLERLNALADAGAKIVFAQLPDDVPGLGRLAERRAAFQAAKARLAPKAAVAADLPAALAARGVVAEGFAAHDLAFIRRRQPAGHDYFVANLSANAHDGWVALARPAASVLQLNPLDGTHGRALTRTTAGRTEVYLQLAPGESLLLRTATAAPANSAPLSSPVAAAGPAVALSGTWQISFVKGGPALPPAFTAATLASWTDLGGDEAKRFGGTARYRLEFEAPAGQADDWRLDLGDVRESARVRLNGKDAGTAWSVPFRLRVGPLLKPGRNVLEIDVTNLAANRIRDLDQRKEPWKIMREINFVNINYKPFDASAWPLTPSGLLGPVTLTPLNFRQP
;
A
#
# COMPACT_ATOMS: atom_id res chain seq x y z
N MET A 1 4.16 -13.10 14.13
CA MET A 1 4.54 -14.47 13.72
C MET A 1 3.48 -14.96 12.76
N ALA A 2 3.83 -15.72 11.71
CA ALA A 2 2.81 -16.39 10.92
C ALA A 2 2.38 -17.68 11.65
N THR A 3 1.08 -17.95 11.71
CA THR A 3 0.56 -19.22 12.25
C THR A 3 0.57 -20.29 11.15
N GLY A 4 1.69 -20.40 10.43
CA GLY A 4 1.84 -21.17 9.18
C GLY A 4 3.05 -22.11 9.25
N THR A 5 2.93 -23.31 8.68
CA THR A 5 4.09 -24.21 8.44
C THR A 5 4.64 -24.09 7.01
N GLY A 6 3.91 -23.36 6.17
CA GLY A 6 4.10 -22.99 4.78
C GLY A 6 2.98 -22.02 4.41
N TRP A 7 2.72 -21.83 3.11
CA TRP A 7 1.67 -20.94 2.62
C TRP A 7 0.81 -21.61 1.54
N PRO A 8 -0.55 -21.54 1.61
CA PRO A 8 -1.38 -21.05 2.72
C PRO A 8 -1.30 -21.91 3.99
N PHE A 9 -2.22 -21.71 4.95
CA PHE A 9 -2.29 -22.54 6.15
C PHE A 9 -2.52 -24.02 5.78
N GLY A 10 -1.77 -24.89 6.43
CA GLY A 10 -1.75 -26.33 6.17
C GLY A 10 -0.51 -26.96 6.80
N GLY A 11 -0.32 -28.25 6.57
CA GLY A 11 0.81 -28.98 7.14
C GLY A 11 0.57 -30.48 7.24
N PRO A 12 1.55 -31.26 7.73
CA PRO A 12 1.53 -32.72 7.67
C PRO A 12 0.43 -33.37 8.53
N TRP A 13 -0.19 -32.62 9.43
CA TRP A 13 -1.29 -33.08 10.29
C TRP A 13 -2.68 -32.80 9.74
N ILE A 14 -2.79 -32.22 8.54
CA ILE A 14 -4.08 -32.03 7.86
C ILE A 14 -4.41 -33.31 7.09
N GLU A 15 -5.45 -34.00 7.54
CA GLU A 15 -6.03 -35.17 6.87
C GLU A 15 -6.93 -34.75 5.70
N GLU A 16 -7.15 -35.62 4.71
CA GLU A 16 -7.96 -35.31 3.53
C GLU A 16 -9.38 -34.83 3.86
N ALA A 17 -9.96 -35.29 4.98
CA ALA A 17 -11.29 -34.87 5.43
C ALA A 17 -11.35 -33.41 5.93
N HIS A 18 -10.20 -32.81 6.25
CA HIS A 18 -10.05 -31.44 6.72
C HIS A 18 -9.27 -30.56 5.73
N ALA A 19 -8.84 -31.16 4.62
CA ALA A 19 -8.09 -30.50 3.58
C ALA A 19 -9.01 -29.70 2.66
N LEU A 20 -8.41 -28.75 1.96
CA LEU A 20 -9.03 -27.93 0.93
C LEU A 20 -9.82 -28.78 -0.09
N GLN A 21 -11.08 -28.42 -0.31
CA GLN A 21 -12.00 -29.14 -1.21
C GLN A 21 -12.43 -28.29 -2.40
N ARG A 22 -12.75 -28.96 -3.50
CA ARG A 22 -13.41 -28.39 -4.68
C ARG A 22 -14.75 -29.06 -4.95
N ALA A 23 -15.66 -28.32 -5.57
CA ALA A 23 -16.91 -28.88 -6.07
C ALA A 23 -16.66 -29.79 -7.28
N ALA A 24 -17.34 -30.92 -7.30
CA ALA A 24 -17.40 -31.86 -8.40
C ALA A 24 -18.84 -32.33 -8.62
N LEU A 25 -19.14 -32.76 -9.85
CA LEU A 25 -20.43 -33.37 -10.19
C LEU A 25 -20.28 -34.90 -10.13
N LYS A 26 -21.06 -35.55 -9.26
CA LYS A 26 -21.11 -37.01 -9.12
C LYS A 26 -22.56 -37.45 -9.02
N ASP A 27 -22.98 -38.37 -9.89
CA ASP A 27 -24.34 -38.93 -9.92
C ASP A 27 -25.44 -37.84 -9.94
N GLY A 28 -25.20 -36.77 -10.71
CA GLY A 28 -26.12 -35.63 -10.85
C GLY A 28 -26.15 -34.68 -9.65
N LYS A 29 -25.32 -34.90 -8.62
CA LYS A 29 -25.23 -34.08 -7.42
C LYS A 29 -23.90 -33.34 -7.36
N ILE A 30 -23.93 -32.13 -6.80
CA ILE A 30 -22.72 -31.40 -6.44
C ILE A 30 -22.19 -31.98 -5.12
N VAL A 31 -20.94 -32.41 -5.14
CA VAL A 31 -20.22 -33.02 -4.02
C VAL A 31 -18.84 -32.41 -3.88
N GLY A 32 -18.20 -32.62 -2.73
CA GLY A 32 -16.81 -32.23 -2.49
C GLY A 32 -15.83 -33.33 -2.83
N GLU A 33 -14.69 -32.97 -3.40
CA GLU A 33 -13.51 -33.81 -3.46
C GLU A 33 -12.25 -33.03 -3.06
N PRO A 34 -11.22 -33.68 -2.48
CA PRO A 34 -9.98 -33.00 -2.10
C PRO A 34 -9.27 -32.39 -3.31
N THR A 35 -8.75 -31.18 -3.18
CA THR A 35 -7.88 -30.58 -4.20
C THR A 35 -6.49 -31.21 -4.24
N LYS A 36 -6.09 -31.84 -3.12
CA LYS A 36 -4.73 -32.34 -2.85
C LYS A 36 -3.66 -31.25 -2.93
N MET A 37 -4.07 -29.99 -2.77
CA MET A 37 -3.13 -28.87 -2.72
C MET A 37 -2.23 -29.02 -1.50
N MET A 38 -0.93 -28.95 -1.74
CA MET A 38 0.09 -28.91 -0.70
C MET A 38 0.45 -27.45 -0.38
N VAL A 39 0.83 -27.19 0.87
CA VAL A 39 1.43 -25.90 1.24
C VAL A 39 2.69 -25.65 0.41
N LYS A 40 2.89 -24.41 -0.02
CA LYS A 40 4.10 -23.93 -0.70
C LYS A 40 5.13 -23.50 0.34
N ARG A 41 6.42 -23.59 0.00
CA ARG A 41 7.54 -23.01 0.79
C ARG A 41 7.58 -23.51 2.23
N ALA A 42 7.15 -24.74 2.47
CA ALA A 42 7.21 -25.32 3.80
C ALA A 42 8.65 -25.47 4.28
N ALA A 43 8.85 -25.24 5.58
CA ALA A 43 10.08 -25.64 6.25
C ALA A 43 10.26 -27.17 6.11
N PRO A 44 11.50 -27.70 6.15
CA PRO A 44 11.70 -29.15 6.09
C PRO A 44 10.89 -29.89 7.16
N GLY A 45 10.11 -30.88 6.76
CA GLY A 45 9.25 -31.69 7.67
C GLY A 45 7.88 -31.07 7.95
N ASN A 46 7.56 -29.95 7.32
CA ASN A 46 6.30 -29.22 7.47
C ASN A 46 5.44 -29.19 6.19
N GLU A 47 5.85 -29.95 5.18
CA GLU A 47 5.10 -30.18 3.96
C GLU A 47 3.79 -30.95 4.27
N GLY A 48 2.67 -30.54 3.67
CA GLY A 48 1.37 -31.20 3.90
C GLY A 48 0.20 -30.51 3.21
N LEU A 49 -1.00 -31.04 3.41
CA LEU A 49 -2.22 -30.54 2.77
C LEU A 49 -2.63 -29.16 3.31
N VAL A 50 -3.17 -28.32 2.42
CA VAL A 50 -3.78 -27.03 2.78
C VAL A 50 -5.11 -27.28 3.51
N VAL A 51 -5.37 -26.53 4.58
CA VAL A 51 -6.60 -26.63 5.38
C VAL A 51 -7.82 -26.08 4.61
N ASP A 52 -9.01 -26.62 4.85
CA ASP A 52 -10.27 -26.07 4.34
C ASP A 52 -10.56 -24.68 4.94
N PRO A 53 -10.55 -23.59 4.14
CA PRO A 53 -10.71 -22.21 4.62
C PRO A 53 -12.16 -21.84 4.99
N TYR A 54 -13.09 -22.80 4.91
CA TYR A 54 -14.51 -22.63 5.25
C TYR A 54 -14.92 -23.48 6.47
N SER A 55 -13.99 -24.20 7.09
CA SER A 55 -14.27 -25.17 8.17
C SER A 55 -13.58 -24.81 9.47
N VAL A 56 -14.36 -24.30 10.43
CA VAL A 56 -13.92 -24.07 11.82
C VAL A 56 -13.37 -25.36 12.46
N PRO A 57 -14.00 -26.55 12.32
CA PRO A 57 -13.41 -27.78 12.82
C PRO A 57 -12.05 -28.14 12.21
N ALA A 58 -11.86 -27.88 10.91
CA ALA A 58 -10.57 -28.10 10.25
C ALA A 58 -9.50 -27.14 10.80
N LEU A 59 -9.86 -25.87 11.00
CA LEU A 59 -8.99 -24.88 11.64
C LEU A 59 -8.61 -25.26 13.07
N ASP A 60 -9.55 -25.73 13.89
CA ASP A 60 -9.24 -26.15 15.27
C ASP A 60 -8.23 -27.30 15.30
N ARG A 61 -8.38 -28.26 14.38
CA ARG A 61 -7.40 -29.35 14.23
C ARG A 61 -6.05 -28.83 13.74
N TYR A 62 -6.05 -27.85 12.84
CA TYR A 62 -4.85 -27.16 12.38
C TYR A 62 -4.10 -26.45 13.52
N LEU A 63 -4.83 -25.81 14.44
CA LEU A 63 -4.27 -25.00 15.53
C LEU A 63 -3.78 -25.84 16.72
N ALA A 64 -4.28 -27.05 16.91
CA ALA A 64 -3.92 -27.89 18.06
C ALA A 64 -2.40 -28.15 18.24
N PRO A 65 -1.59 -28.38 17.19
CA PRO A 65 -0.13 -28.46 17.32
C PRO A 65 0.51 -27.14 17.76
N PHE A 66 -0.03 -25.99 17.31
CA PHE A 66 0.44 -24.68 17.75
C PHE A 66 0.11 -24.44 19.22
N ASP A 67 -1.08 -24.81 19.68
CA ASP A 67 -1.42 -24.72 21.11
C ASP A 67 -0.41 -25.48 21.97
N ARG A 68 -0.08 -26.72 21.61
CA ARG A 68 0.95 -27.51 22.30
C ARG A 68 2.34 -26.85 22.25
N ALA A 69 2.73 -26.29 21.11
CA ALA A 69 4.01 -25.60 20.97
C ALA A 69 4.08 -24.35 21.86
N PHE A 70 2.98 -23.62 21.99
CA PHE A 70 2.90 -22.39 22.77
C PHE A 70 2.67 -22.59 24.28
N GLU A 71 2.33 -23.79 24.74
CA GLU A 71 2.22 -24.10 26.18
C GLU A 71 3.51 -23.78 26.95
N LYS A 72 4.67 -23.99 26.33
CA LYS A 72 6.00 -23.78 26.95
C LYS A 72 6.75 -22.57 26.38
N PHE A 73 6.15 -21.84 25.44
CA PHE A 73 6.79 -20.70 24.79
C PHE A 73 6.50 -19.40 25.56
N PRO A 74 7.50 -18.53 25.80
CA PRO A 74 7.26 -17.25 26.46
C PRO A 74 6.29 -16.37 25.65
N ARG A 75 5.11 -16.10 26.22
CA ARG A 75 4.00 -15.44 25.51
C ARG A 75 4.32 -14.01 25.07
N ASP A 76 5.19 -13.33 25.83
CA ASP A 76 5.61 -11.95 25.63
C ASP A 76 6.57 -11.74 24.44
N LEU A 77 7.19 -12.81 23.92
CA LEU A 77 8.04 -12.75 22.73
C LEU A 77 7.23 -12.66 21.42
N VAL A 78 5.98 -13.09 21.41
CA VAL A 78 5.07 -12.95 20.25
C VAL A 78 4.07 -11.84 20.55
N ARG A 79 4.07 -10.80 19.70
CA ARG A 79 3.13 -9.67 19.82
C ARG A 79 1.85 -9.87 19.01
N GLY A 80 1.92 -10.65 17.94
CA GLY A 80 0.82 -10.80 17.01
C GLY A 80 0.97 -11.96 16.04
N GLN A 81 -0.16 -12.37 15.48
CA GLN A 81 -0.30 -13.40 14.46
C GLN A 81 -0.58 -12.77 13.09
N PHE A 82 -0.07 -13.42 12.04
CA PHE A 82 -0.20 -12.99 10.67
C PHE A 82 -0.81 -14.11 9.81
N HIS A 83 -1.84 -13.75 9.03
CA HIS A 83 -2.40 -14.56 7.97
C HIS A 83 -2.15 -13.82 6.65
N ASP A 84 -1.45 -14.50 5.75
CA ASP A 84 -1.04 -14.02 4.43
C ASP A 84 -2.23 -13.98 3.46
N SER A 85 -2.02 -13.46 2.25
CA SER A 85 -3.07 -13.35 1.24
C SER A 85 -3.74 -14.69 0.93
N PHE A 86 -5.04 -14.64 0.56
CA PHE A 86 -5.83 -15.84 0.30
C PHE A 86 -5.40 -16.49 -1.02
N GLU A 87 -4.69 -17.61 -0.92
CA GLU A 87 -4.28 -18.45 -2.06
C GLU A 87 -4.75 -19.91 -1.96
N TYR A 88 -5.94 -20.12 -1.40
CA TYR A 88 -6.58 -21.45 -1.35
C TYR A 88 -7.18 -21.78 -2.74
N PHE A 89 -6.35 -22.28 -3.66
CA PHE A 89 -6.76 -22.48 -5.05
C PHE A 89 -7.88 -23.52 -5.21
N ASN A 90 -8.89 -23.18 -6.01
CA ASN A 90 -10.07 -24.01 -6.25
C ASN A 90 -10.83 -24.38 -4.97
N ALA A 91 -10.78 -23.54 -3.92
CA ALA A 91 -11.62 -23.63 -2.72
C ALA A 91 -13.11 -23.41 -3.05
N SER A 92 -13.75 -24.38 -3.68
CA SER A 92 -15.14 -24.25 -4.18
C SER A 92 -16.11 -25.22 -3.51
N TRP A 93 -15.74 -25.81 -2.37
CA TRP A 93 -16.62 -26.68 -1.59
C TRP A 93 -16.21 -26.73 -0.11
N THR A 94 -17.18 -27.06 0.74
CA THR A 94 -16.97 -27.61 2.09
C THR A 94 -18.17 -28.49 2.47
N ALA A 95 -17.99 -29.44 3.39
CA ALA A 95 -19.03 -30.42 3.75
C ALA A 95 -20.35 -29.79 4.22
N ARG A 96 -20.29 -28.64 4.90
CA ARG A 96 -21.47 -27.93 5.43
C ARG A 96 -22.17 -27.04 4.40
N LEU A 97 -21.63 -26.90 3.19
CA LEU A 97 -22.16 -25.97 2.19
C LEU A 97 -23.66 -26.20 1.89
N PRO A 98 -24.15 -27.44 1.61
CA PRO A 98 -25.56 -27.65 1.29
C PRO A 98 -26.51 -27.31 2.45
N GLU A 99 -26.11 -27.63 3.68
CA GLU A 99 -26.86 -27.32 4.91
C GLU A 99 -27.02 -25.81 5.08
N VAL A 100 -25.91 -25.08 5.05
CA VAL A 100 -25.89 -23.62 5.26
C VAL A 100 -26.61 -22.90 4.12
N PHE A 101 -26.44 -23.37 2.88
CA PHE A 101 -27.14 -22.83 1.71
C PHE A 101 -28.67 -22.97 1.85
N LEU A 102 -29.15 -24.16 2.19
CA LEU A 102 -30.57 -24.41 2.39
C LEU A 102 -31.13 -23.56 3.53
N GLN A 103 -30.42 -23.47 4.65
CA GLN A 103 -30.82 -22.66 5.81
C GLN A 103 -30.92 -21.18 5.45
N ARG A 104 -29.93 -20.65 4.72
CA ARG A 104 -29.85 -19.23 4.36
C ARG A 104 -30.93 -18.83 3.35
N HIS A 105 -31.06 -19.63 2.28
CA HIS A 105 -31.81 -19.22 1.09
C HIS A 105 -33.17 -19.91 0.95
N GLY A 106 -33.41 -20.98 1.70
CA GLY A 106 -34.69 -21.69 1.74
C GLY A 106 -34.95 -22.59 0.54
N TYR A 107 -33.93 -22.96 -0.23
CA TYR A 107 -34.02 -23.91 -1.33
C TYR A 107 -32.75 -24.76 -1.45
N ASP A 108 -32.87 -25.94 -2.06
CA ASP A 108 -31.76 -26.88 -2.25
C ASP A 108 -30.87 -26.45 -3.44
N ILE A 109 -29.56 -26.55 -3.29
CA ILE A 109 -28.57 -26.28 -4.34
C ILE A 109 -28.47 -27.41 -5.36
N GLN A 110 -28.81 -28.66 -4.97
CA GLN A 110 -28.63 -29.86 -5.79
C GLN A 110 -29.35 -29.83 -7.15
N PRO A 111 -30.58 -29.29 -7.28
CA PRO A 111 -31.24 -29.12 -8.57
C PRO A 111 -30.44 -28.29 -9.59
N TYR A 112 -29.49 -27.46 -9.13
CA TYR A 112 -28.66 -26.60 -9.96
C TYR A 112 -27.26 -27.19 -10.21
N ALA A 113 -26.95 -28.38 -9.68
CA ALA A 113 -25.60 -28.96 -9.69
C ALA A 113 -24.97 -29.03 -11.10
N ALA A 114 -25.73 -29.48 -12.10
CA ALA A 114 -25.25 -29.62 -13.48
C ALA A 114 -24.87 -28.28 -14.12
N ALA A 115 -25.50 -27.18 -13.69
CA ALA A 115 -25.22 -25.84 -14.22
C ALA A 115 -24.15 -25.08 -13.43
N LEU A 116 -23.96 -25.45 -12.16
CA LEU A 116 -22.90 -24.92 -11.32
C LEU A 116 -21.55 -25.56 -11.66
N VAL A 117 -21.51 -26.87 -11.90
CA VAL A 117 -20.29 -27.63 -12.20
C VAL A 117 -20.31 -28.11 -13.65
N VAL A 118 -20.18 -27.15 -14.58
CA VAL A 118 -20.03 -27.43 -16.01
C VAL A 118 -18.56 -27.77 -16.30
N ARG A 119 -18.30 -28.94 -16.90
CA ARG A 119 -16.94 -29.25 -17.36
C ARG A 119 -16.66 -28.48 -18.63
N ARG A 120 -15.40 -28.06 -18.81
CA ARG A 120 -14.96 -27.36 -20.02
C ARG A 120 -15.25 -28.24 -21.25
N GLY A 121 -16.10 -27.76 -22.16
CA GLY A 121 -16.48 -28.48 -23.38
C GLY A 121 -17.85 -29.16 -23.33
N ASP A 122 -18.45 -29.29 -22.14
CA ASP A 122 -19.81 -29.82 -22.02
C ASP A 122 -20.85 -28.71 -22.32
N PRO A 123 -21.99 -29.03 -22.97
CA PRO A 123 -23.09 -28.08 -23.09
C PRO A 123 -23.63 -27.75 -21.69
N ALA A 124 -23.57 -26.47 -21.31
CA ALA A 124 -24.18 -26.02 -20.07
C ALA A 124 -25.70 -26.29 -20.10
N PRO A 125 -26.31 -26.75 -18.99
CA PRO A 125 -27.76 -26.90 -18.92
C PRO A 125 -28.47 -25.58 -19.25
N ALA A 126 -29.65 -25.66 -19.84
CA ALA A 126 -30.49 -24.51 -20.16
C ALA A 126 -31.12 -23.91 -18.88
N LEU A 127 -30.33 -23.17 -18.11
CA LEU A 127 -30.84 -22.17 -17.16
C LEU A 127 -30.76 -20.81 -17.81
N ASP A 128 -31.75 -19.97 -17.57
CA ASP A 128 -31.65 -18.60 -18.02
C ASP A 128 -30.49 -17.88 -17.28
N PRO A 129 -29.81 -16.95 -17.98
CA PRO A 129 -28.74 -16.12 -17.43
C PRO A 129 -28.98 -15.50 -16.04
N ASP A 130 -30.19 -14.99 -15.77
CA ASP A 130 -30.52 -14.30 -14.50
C ASP A 130 -30.62 -15.31 -13.36
N THR A 131 -31.30 -16.43 -13.57
CA THR A 131 -31.41 -17.51 -12.57
C THR A 131 -30.04 -18.08 -12.23
N LEU A 132 -29.18 -18.36 -13.22
CA LEU A 132 -27.83 -18.89 -12.95
C LEU A 132 -26.99 -17.91 -12.12
N SER A 133 -27.02 -16.62 -12.48
CA SER A 133 -26.32 -15.56 -11.76
C SER A 133 -26.77 -15.48 -10.29
N ARG A 134 -28.09 -15.53 -10.06
CA ARG A 134 -28.68 -15.50 -8.71
C ARG A 134 -28.30 -16.70 -7.85
N VAL A 135 -28.36 -17.92 -8.41
CA VAL A 135 -27.95 -19.12 -7.66
C VAL A 135 -26.47 -19.06 -7.29
N LYS A 136 -25.63 -18.55 -8.20
CA LYS A 136 -24.20 -18.33 -7.92
C LYS A 136 -23.97 -17.22 -6.90
N SER A 137 -24.76 -16.15 -6.93
CA SER A 137 -24.74 -15.09 -5.92
C SER A 137 -25.04 -15.65 -4.53
N ASP A 138 -26.12 -16.42 -4.40
CA ASP A 138 -26.51 -17.10 -3.14
C ASP A 138 -25.41 -18.06 -2.64
N LEU A 139 -24.78 -18.81 -3.54
CA LEU A 139 -23.65 -19.70 -3.24
C LEU A 139 -22.42 -18.93 -2.73
N ARG A 140 -22.06 -17.84 -3.41
CA ARG A 140 -20.90 -16.99 -3.05
C ARG A 140 -21.12 -16.26 -1.73
N GLU A 141 -22.35 -15.87 -1.41
CA GLU A 141 -22.70 -15.34 -0.08
C GLU A 141 -22.40 -16.36 1.03
N VAL A 142 -22.75 -17.63 0.82
CA VAL A 142 -22.48 -18.69 1.80
C VAL A 142 -20.97 -18.93 1.99
N PHE A 143 -20.18 -18.93 0.92
CA PHE A 143 -18.72 -19.03 1.05
C PHE A 143 -18.12 -17.83 1.79
N ALA A 144 -18.62 -16.62 1.51
CA ALA A 144 -18.19 -15.41 2.21
C ALA A 144 -18.48 -15.51 3.73
N GLU A 145 -19.66 -16.00 4.10
CA GLU A 145 -20.06 -16.23 5.50
C GLU A 145 -19.16 -17.27 6.19
N LEU A 146 -18.98 -18.45 5.56
CA LEU A 146 -18.17 -19.52 6.12
C LEU A 146 -16.70 -19.14 6.30
N HIS A 147 -16.13 -18.39 5.34
CA HIS A 147 -14.76 -17.90 5.47
C HIS A 147 -14.63 -16.82 6.55
N TYR A 148 -15.63 -15.95 6.70
CA TYR A 148 -15.68 -14.97 7.77
C TYR A 148 -15.69 -15.66 9.15
N ASP A 149 -16.44 -16.75 9.31
CA ASP A 149 -16.48 -17.55 10.54
C ASP A 149 -15.16 -18.26 10.83
N TYR A 150 -14.51 -18.81 9.79
CA TYR A 150 -13.14 -19.35 9.88
C TYR A 150 -12.17 -18.29 10.40
N LEU A 151 -12.18 -17.09 9.81
CA LEU A 151 -11.30 -15.99 10.21
C LEU A 151 -11.60 -15.55 11.65
N LYS A 152 -12.88 -15.40 12.02
CA LYS A 152 -13.33 -15.09 13.39
C LYS A 152 -12.77 -16.07 14.41
N ARG A 153 -12.86 -17.37 14.13
CA ARG A 153 -12.34 -18.40 15.04
C ARG A 153 -10.84 -18.26 15.27
N TRP A 154 -10.08 -17.98 14.21
CA TRP A 154 -8.62 -17.75 14.31
C TRP A 154 -8.28 -16.47 15.09
N ILE A 155 -9.09 -15.42 14.91
CA ILE A 155 -8.99 -14.18 15.70
C ILE A 155 -9.19 -14.49 17.19
N ASP A 156 -10.29 -15.18 17.55
CA ASP A 156 -10.60 -15.52 18.94
C ASP A 156 -9.49 -16.38 19.56
N TRP A 157 -8.95 -17.35 18.81
CA TRP A 157 -7.81 -18.17 19.25
C TRP A 157 -6.55 -17.34 19.53
N SER A 158 -6.29 -16.31 18.73
CA SER A 158 -5.14 -15.41 18.89
C SER A 158 -5.34 -14.45 20.07
N HIS A 159 -6.53 -13.86 20.19
CA HIS A 159 -6.90 -12.95 21.28
C HIS A 159 -6.90 -13.65 22.64
N ALA A 160 -7.32 -14.92 22.72
CA ALA A 160 -7.23 -15.73 23.94
C ALA A 160 -5.79 -15.90 24.46
N LYS A 161 -4.78 -15.62 23.63
CA LYS A 161 -3.35 -15.65 23.98
C LYS A 161 -2.73 -14.26 24.16
N GLY A 162 -3.53 -13.19 23.99
CA GLY A 162 -3.09 -11.79 24.11
C GLY A 162 -2.39 -11.24 22.88
N TRP A 163 -2.54 -11.86 21.71
CA TRP A 163 -1.86 -11.47 20.49
C TRP A 163 -2.73 -10.61 19.57
N THR A 164 -2.15 -9.60 18.94
CA THR A 164 -2.82 -8.84 17.87
C THR A 164 -2.91 -9.65 16.59
N VAL A 165 -3.93 -9.41 15.77
CA VAL A 165 -4.13 -10.13 14.51
C VAL A 165 -3.95 -9.18 13.33
N ARG A 166 -3.07 -9.59 12.41
CA ARG A 166 -2.82 -8.92 11.13
C ARG A 166 -3.20 -9.85 9.98
N ASN A 167 -3.95 -9.36 9.00
CA ASN A 167 -4.47 -10.20 7.92
C ASN A 167 -4.46 -9.49 6.57
N GLN A 168 -3.94 -10.18 5.56
CA GLN A 168 -4.16 -9.87 4.15
C GLN A 168 -5.43 -10.57 3.67
N SER A 169 -6.53 -9.82 3.59
CA SER A 169 -7.84 -10.39 3.22
C SER A 169 -8.03 -10.54 1.71
N HIS A 170 -7.23 -9.83 0.91
CA HIS A 170 -7.34 -9.86 -0.54
C HIS A 170 -7.03 -11.26 -1.10
N GLY A 171 -7.58 -11.53 -2.27
CA GLY A 171 -7.69 -12.87 -2.85
C GLY A 171 -8.94 -13.61 -2.39
N ALA A 172 -9.47 -13.33 -1.19
CA ALA A 172 -10.59 -14.09 -0.65
C ALA A 172 -11.88 -13.89 -1.46
N PRO A 173 -12.69 -14.95 -1.63
CA PRO A 173 -13.97 -14.86 -2.32
C PRO A 173 -15.10 -14.38 -1.38
N ALA A 174 -14.84 -13.28 -0.69
CA ALA A 174 -15.69 -12.73 0.36
C ALA A 174 -15.64 -11.20 0.38
N ASN A 175 -16.51 -10.58 1.18
CA ASN A 175 -16.50 -9.13 1.33
C ASN A 175 -15.21 -8.68 2.05
N LEU A 176 -14.27 -8.12 1.30
CA LEU A 176 -12.96 -7.69 1.81
C LEU A 176 -13.06 -6.66 2.94
N LEU A 177 -14.02 -5.73 2.90
CA LEU A 177 -14.20 -4.75 3.97
C LEU A 177 -14.57 -5.42 5.30
N ASP A 178 -15.37 -6.49 5.24
CA ASP A 178 -15.76 -7.22 6.45
C ASP A 178 -14.60 -8.03 7.01
N LEU A 179 -13.84 -8.73 6.15
CA LEU A 179 -12.65 -9.49 6.57
C LEU A 179 -11.58 -8.58 7.15
N TYR A 180 -11.24 -7.49 6.46
CA TYR A 180 -10.31 -6.49 6.99
C TYR A 180 -10.84 -5.86 8.28
N GLY A 181 -12.11 -5.50 8.33
CA GLY A 181 -12.72 -4.89 9.52
C GLY A 181 -12.73 -5.80 10.76
N ALA A 182 -12.63 -7.12 10.58
CA ALA A 182 -12.63 -8.09 11.67
C ALA A 182 -11.31 -8.13 12.45
N VAL A 183 -10.17 -7.85 11.82
CA VAL A 183 -8.84 -7.97 12.43
C VAL A 183 -8.36 -6.67 13.09
N ASP A 184 -7.29 -6.76 13.89
CA ASP A 184 -6.72 -5.60 14.58
C ASP A 184 -5.92 -4.70 13.63
N ILE A 185 -5.24 -5.30 12.65
CA ILE A 185 -4.43 -4.60 11.64
C ILE A 185 -4.77 -5.17 10.25
N PRO A 186 -5.63 -4.49 9.47
CA PRO A 186 -5.83 -4.81 8.06
C PRO A 186 -4.54 -4.58 7.27
N GLU A 187 -4.09 -5.57 6.50
CA GLU A 187 -2.87 -5.47 5.69
C GLU A 187 -3.19 -5.61 4.19
N THR A 188 -2.77 -4.64 3.37
CA THR A 188 -2.76 -4.79 1.90
C THR A 188 -1.36 -5.19 1.43
N GLU A 189 -1.17 -5.25 0.11
CA GLU A 189 0.13 -5.42 -0.53
C GLU A 189 0.33 -4.38 -1.62
N ILE A 190 1.59 -3.97 -1.85
CA ILE A 190 2.03 -3.35 -3.09
C ILE A 190 3.27 -4.05 -3.65
N PHE A 191 3.31 -4.14 -4.98
CA PHE A 191 4.31 -4.88 -5.71
C PHE A 191 4.63 -4.23 -7.06
N GLY A 192 5.73 -4.62 -7.71
CA GLY A 192 6.14 -4.02 -8.98
C GLY A 192 6.66 -2.59 -8.81
N SER A 193 7.03 -1.96 -9.94
CA SER A 193 7.43 -0.55 -10.00
C SER A 193 6.43 0.25 -10.81
N THR A 194 5.73 1.15 -10.13
CA THR A 194 4.84 2.15 -10.71
C THR A 194 5.65 3.14 -11.56
N PRO A 195 5.22 3.47 -12.79
CA PRO A 195 5.91 4.44 -13.66
C PRO A 195 5.56 5.87 -13.25
N PHE A 196 5.97 6.28 -12.04
CA PHE A 196 5.80 7.67 -11.61
C PHE A 196 6.57 8.60 -12.56
N PRO A 197 5.96 9.69 -13.06
CA PRO A 197 6.59 10.58 -14.01
C PRO A 197 7.57 11.57 -13.33
N ILE A 198 8.32 11.12 -12.33
CA ILE A 198 9.21 11.95 -11.51
C ILE A 198 10.57 12.08 -12.21
N PRO A 199 11.01 13.29 -12.59
CA PRO A 199 12.31 13.49 -13.21
C PRO A 199 13.46 12.94 -12.34
N GLY A 200 14.36 12.18 -12.96
CA GLY A 200 15.48 11.53 -12.28
C GLY A 200 15.15 10.16 -11.66
N LEU A 201 13.88 9.74 -11.62
CA LEU A 201 13.50 8.38 -11.23
C LEU A 201 13.67 7.40 -12.41
N ARG A 202 14.81 6.71 -12.44
CA ARG A 202 15.30 5.96 -13.62
C ARG A 202 14.72 4.55 -13.75
N ARG A 203 13.53 4.41 -14.32
CA ARG A 203 12.86 3.12 -14.50
C ARG A 203 13.24 2.46 -15.84
N ASP A 204 14.09 1.44 -15.79
CA ASP A 204 14.47 0.66 -16.99
C ASP A 204 13.43 -0.46 -17.23
N PRO A 205 12.82 -0.54 -18.43
CA PRO A 205 11.89 -1.62 -18.78
C PRO A 205 12.47 -3.04 -18.67
N ALA A 206 13.79 -3.21 -18.75
CA ALA A 206 14.45 -4.51 -18.61
C ALA A 206 14.49 -5.03 -17.16
N ASP A 207 14.31 -4.14 -16.18
CA ASP A 207 14.45 -4.44 -14.75
C ASP A 207 13.11 -4.57 -14.03
N ILE A 208 12.01 -4.59 -14.77
CA ILE A 208 10.65 -4.60 -14.24
C ILE A 208 9.85 -5.73 -14.87
N ARG A 209 8.81 -6.15 -14.15
CA ARG A 209 7.86 -7.14 -14.63
C ARG A 209 6.79 -6.46 -15.48
N ASN A 210 6.49 -7.03 -16.66
CA ASN A 210 5.53 -6.45 -17.61
C ASN A 210 4.19 -7.22 -17.66
N ASP A 211 4.10 -8.38 -17.01
CA ASP A 211 2.91 -9.25 -16.98
C ASP A 211 2.11 -9.16 -15.66
N LEU A 212 2.35 -8.13 -14.85
CA LEU A 212 1.57 -7.84 -13.64
C LEU A 212 0.85 -6.50 -13.75
N ASP A 213 -0.42 -6.47 -13.33
CA ASP A 213 -1.13 -5.23 -13.04
C ASP A 213 -0.41 -4.48 -11.92
N LEU A 214 -0.19 -3.19 -12.06
CA LEU A 214 0.49 -2.39 -11.02
C LEU A 214 -0.43 -2.13 -9.81
N PRO A 215 0.13 -1.75 -8.64
CA PRO A 215 -0.65 -1.44 -7.46
C PRO A 215 -1.72 -0.39 -7.75
N GLU A 216 -2.97 -0.72 -7.43
CA GLU A 216 -4.11 0.16 -7.66
C GLU A 216 -4.49 0.89 -6.36
N PRO A 217 -4.39 2.25 -6.32
CA PRO A 217 -4.79 3.06 -5.18
C PRO A 217 -6.16 2.74 -4.60
N LEU A 218 -7.15 2.43 -5.45
CA LEU A 218 -8.49 2.09 -4.97
C LEU A 218 -8.53 0.78 -4.18
N VAL A 219 -7.68 -0.19 -4.52
CA VAL A 219 -7.61 -1.48 -3.80
C VAL A 219 -6.91 -1.30 -2.46
N VAL A 220 -5.82 -0.52 -2.41
CA VAL A 220 -5.16 -0.13 -1.15
C VAL A 220 -6.17 0.51 -0.19
N ARG A 221 -7.05 1.38 -0.72
CA ARG A 221 -8.10 2.03 0.07
C ARG A 221 -9.14 1.08 0.65
N VAL A 222 -9.30 -0.14 0.16
CA VAL A 222 -10.22 -1.12 0.76
C VAL A 222 -9.75 -1.50 2.17
N ALA A 223 -8.45 -1.73 2.36
CA ALA A 223 -7.89 -2.03 3.68
C ALA A 223 -7.97 -0.83 4.63
N SER A 224 -7.58 0.37 4.17
CA SER A 224 -7.63 1.57 5.00
C SER A 224 -9.06 2.00 5.33
N SER A 225 -10.00 1.87 4.40
CA SER A 225 -11.42 2.13 4.65
C SER A 225 -11.98 1.23 5.75
N ALA A 226 -11.70 -0.08 5.69
CA ALA A 226 -12.12 -1.02 6.72
C ALA A 226 -11.52 -0.67 8.08
N ALA A 227 -10.24 -0.27 8.12
CA ALA A 227 -9.60 0.21 9.34
C ALA A 227 -10.29 1.46 9.90
N HIS A 228 -10.54 2.46 9.05
CA HIS A 228 -11.17 3.72 9.45
C HIS A 228 -12.60 3.51 9.93
N VAL A 229 -13.41 2.77 9.17
CA VAL A 229 -14.82 2.51 9.49
C VAL A 229 -14.96 1.72 10.80
N MET A 230 -14.05 0.78 11.06
CA MET A 230 -14.08 -0.07 12.25
C MET A 230 -13.24 0.43 13.43
N GLY A 231 -12.58 1.58 13.31
CA GLY A 231 -11.86 2.21 14.41
C GLY A 231 -10.51 1.54 14.72
N ARG A 232 -9.90 0.91 13.72
CA ARG A 232 -8.57 0.32 13.84
C ARG A 232 -7.52 1.42 13.74
N LYS A 233 -6.59 1.43 14.70
CA LYS A 233 -5.50 2.41 14.74
C LYS A 233 -4.51 2.23 13.58
N TYR A 234 -4.24 0.97 13.24
CA TYR A 234 -3.23 0.61 12.26
C TYR A 234 -3.88 0.00 11.03
N THR A 235 -3.38 0.37 9.85
CA THR A 235 -3.57 -0.38 8.62
C THR A 235 -2.24 -0.44 7.89
N SER A 236 -1.85 -1.65 7.53
CA SER A 236 -0.51 -1.96 7.07
C SER A 236 -0.46 -2.33 5.60
N SER A 237 0.76 -2.35 5.06
CA SER A 237 1.04 -2.87 3.74
C SER A 237 2.32 -3.69 3.78
N GLU A 238 2.26 -4.89 3.22
CA GLU A 238 3.45 -5.49 2.62
C GLU A 238 3.91 -4.59 1.47
N SER A 239 5.19 -4.24 1.41
CA SER A 239 5.67 -3.15 0.56
C SER A 239 6.96 -3.48 -0.17
N ALA A 240 7.01 -3.04 -1.43
CA ALA A 240 8.14 -3.13 -2.36
C ALA A 240 8.49 -4.57 -2.80
N THR A 241 7.48 -5.46 -2.83
CA THR A 241 7.60 -6.78 -3.44
C THR A 241 7.83 -6.64 -4.95
N TRP A 242 8.78 -7.36 -5.54
CA TRP A 242 9.06 -7.27 -6.98
C TRP A 242 9.31 -5.86 -7.54
N LEU A 243 9.83 -4.93 -6.73
CA LEU A 243 9.98 -3.53 -7.13
C LEU A 243 10.82 -3.39 -8.41
N ARG A 244 11.98 -4.05 -8.45
CA ARG A 244 12.81 -4.23 -9.64
C ARG A 244 13.49 -5.59 -9.57
N ASP A 245 14.23 -5.97 -10.61
CA ASP A 245 15.05 -7.18 -10.57
C ASP A 245 16.07 -7.09 -9.43
N HIS A 246 16.50 -8.26 -8.94
CA HIS A 246 17.37 -8.33 -7.77
C HIS A 246 18.61 -7.46 -7.93
N TRP A 247 18.98 -6.77 -6.87
CA TRP A 247 20.17 -5.92 -6.74
C TRP A 247 20.16 -4.68 -7.63
N LYS A 248 19.00 -4.36 -8.22
CA LYS A 248 18.75 -3.15 -9.00
C LYS A 248 17.74 -2.22 -8.32
N GLU A 249 17.30 -2.56 -7.11
CA GLU A 249 16.39 -1.76 -6.30
C GLU A 249 17.17 -0.69 -5.51
N SER A 250 16.72 0.57 -5.61
CA SER A 250 17.28 1.67 -4.83
C SER A 250 16.24 2.27 -3.89
N LEU A 251 16.71 2.88 -2.79
CA LEU A 251 15.85 3.57 -1.82
C LEU A 251 15.00 4.69 -2.48
N ALA A 252 15.52 5.29 -3.55
CA ALA A 252 14.81 6.31 -4.31
C ALA A 252 13.56 5.78 -5.03
N PHE A 253 13.52 4.49 -5.41
CA PHE A 253 12.31 3.84 -5.95
C PHE A 253 11.31 3.49 -4.86
N VAL A 254 11.78 3.16 -3.66
CA VAL A 254 10.90 2.77 -2.56
C VAL A 254 10.05 3.96 -2.11
N LYS A 255 10.63 5.17 -2.03
CA LYS A 255 9.92 6.36 -1.51
C LYS A 255 8.58 6.66 -2.21
N PRO A 256 8.49 6.84 -3.54
CA PRO A 256 7.23 7.20 -4.18
C PRO A 256 6.15 6.11 -4.07
N GLU A 257 6.54 4.83 -4.04
CA GLU A 257 5.61 3.73 -3.76
C GLU A 257 5.02 3.84 -2.35
N LEU A 258 5.86 4.12 -1.35
CA LEU A 258 5.39 4.35 0.02
C LEU A 258 4.52 5.61 0.12
N ASP A 259 4.92 6.71 -0.52
CA ASP A 259 4.17 7.97 -0.48
C ASP A 259 2.77 7.80 -1.07
N ARG A 260 2.63 7.02 -2.15
CA ARG A 260 1.31 6.66 -2.68
C ARG A 260 0.46 5.99 -1.61
N ILE A 261 0.90 4.87 -1.04
CA ILE A 261 0.07 4.12 -0.10
C ILE A 261 -0.18 4.85 1.22
N LEU A 262 0.77 5.67 1.67
CA LEU A 262 0.61 6.53 2.84
C LEU A 262 -0.48 7.59 2.59
N SER A 263 -0.58 8.13 1.37
CA SER A 263 -1.68 9.02 0.96
C SER A 263 -3.02 8.30 0.75
N ASP A 264 -2.99 6.98 0.58
CA ASP A 264 -4.18 6.13 0.43
C ASP A 264 -4.66 5.50 1.76
N GLY A 265 -4.04 5.88 2.87
CA GLY A 265 -4.50 5.55 4.22
C GLY A 265 -3.66 4.51 4.95
N ILE A 266 -2.65 3.92 4.30
CA ILE A 266 -1.69 3.07 5.00
C ILE A 266 -0.91 3.92 6.00
N ASN A 267 -0.73 3.39 7.21
CA ASN A 267 0.05 4.06 8.24
C ASN A 267 1.01 3.13 8.98
N HIS A 268 1.18 1.88 8.51
CA HIS A 268 2.10 0.90 9.10
C HIS A 268 2.79 0.03 8.04
N ILE A 269 4.01 0.40 7.62
CA ILE A 269 4.77 -0.24 6.54
C ILE A 269 5.49 -1.50 7.01
N PHE A 270 5.40 -2.56 6.21
CA PHE A 270 6.23 -3.76 6.32
C PHE A 270 6.97 -4.03 5.01
N TYR A 271 8.29 -4.01 5.07
CA TYR A 271 9.13 -4.27 3.90
C TYR A 271 9.17 -5.76 3.54
N HIS A 272 8.96 -6.07 2.26
CA HIS A 272 9.12 -7.40 1.71
C HIS A 272 10.44 -7.49 0.91
N GLY A 273 11.49 -8.14 1.41
CA GLY A 273 11.61 -8.76 2.74
C GLY A 273 13.02 -8.62 3.35
N THR A 274 13.12 -8.86 4.66
CA THR A 274 14.37 -8.90 5.44
C THR A 274 14.78 -10.36 5.63
N VAL A 275 15.38 -10.96 4.60
CA VAL A 275 15.75 -12.39 4.63
C VAL A 275 16.83 -12.64 5.69
N PHE A 276 16.61 -13.66 6.53
CA PHE A 276 17.62 -14.11 7.46
C PHE A 276 18.79 -14.76 6.72
N SER A 277 20.02 -14.36 7.06
CA SER A 277 21.24 -15.01 6.61
C SER A 277 22.16 -15.27 7.81
N PRO A 278 22.75 -16.47 7.94
CA PRO A 278 23.80 -16.74 8.92
C PRO A 278 24.98 -15.77 8.78
N SER A 279 25.64 -15.45 9.89
CA SER A 279 26.76 -14.48 9.92
C SER A 279 28.02 -14.98 9.23
N ASP A 280 28.17 -16.30 9.11
CA ASP A 280 29.28 -16.99 8.43
C ASP A 280 28.97 -17.31 6.96
N ALA A 281 27.77 -17.01 6.47
CA ALA A 281 27.43 -17.17 5.06
C ALA A 281 28.23 -16.16 4.20
N PRO A 282 28.91 -16.61 3.13
CA PRO A 282 29.56 -15.70 2.20
C PRO A 282 28.57 -14.71 1.60
N TRP A 283 29.02 -13.47 1.32
CA TRP A 283 28.19 -12.48 0.63
C TRP A 283 27.69 -13.05 -0.71
N PRO A 284 26.40 -12.88 -1.06
CA PRO A 284 25.40 -12.00 -0.44
C PRO A 284 24.57 -12.62 0.70
N GLY A 285 24.89 -13.83 1.15
CA GLY A 285 24.14 -14.56 2.16
C GLY A 285 22.96 -15.32 1.57
N TRP A 286 22.02 -15.72 2.44
CA TRP A 286 20.79 -16.39 2.02
C TRP A 286 19.80 -15.40 1.40
N LEU A 287 19.04 -15.89 0.42
CA LEU A 287 18.19 -15.06 -0.42
C LEU A 287 16.74 -15.54 -0.38
N PHE A 288 15.86 -14.65 -0.80
CA PHE A 288 14.46 -14.97 -1.09
C PHE A 288 14.19 -14.76 -2.57
N TYR A 289 13.24 -15.52 -3.11
CA TYR A 289 13.03 -15.59 -4.56
C TYR A 289 12.52 -14.28 -5.14
N ALA A 290 11.87 -13.44 -4.32
CA ALA A 290 11.33 -12.16 -4.73
C ALA A 290 12.19 -11.02 -4.20
N SER A 291 12.38 -10.01 -5.04
CA SER A 291 12.81 -8.69 -4.59
C SER A 291 11.72 -8.04 -3.71
N THR A 292 12.04 -7.07 -2.85
CA THR A 292 13.28 -6.29 -2.71
C THR A 292 14.22 -6.84 -1.65
N GLN A 293 15.53 -6.66 -1.85
CA GLN A 293 16.57 -7.09 -0.93
C GLN A 293 16.79 -6.13 0.26
N PHE A 294 15.85 -6.05 1.19
CA PHE A 294 16.01 -5.27 2.42
C PHE A 294 16.83 -6.02 3.49
N GLN A 295 18.02 -6.54 3.16
CA GLN A 295 18.87 -7.26 4.12
C GLN A 295 20.19 -6.53 4.44
N PRO A 296 20.84 -6.84 5.59
CA PRO A 296 22.12 -6.26 5.99
C PRO A 296 23.26 -6.34 4.98
N ASN A 297 23.18 -7.28 4.05
CA ASN A 297 24.19 -7.49 3.01
C ASN A 297 23.98 -6.62 1.76
N ASN A 298 22.88 -5.88 1.66
CA ASN A 298 22.69 -4.92 0.57
C ASN A 298 23.66 -3.74 0.72
N THR A 299 24.18 -3.22 -0.40
CA THR A 299 25.20 -2.17 -0.39
C THR A 299 24.71 -0.91 0.31
N TRP A 300 23.47 -0.50 0.08
CA TRP A 300 22.83 0.67 0.68
C TRP A 300 22.29 0.44 2.11
N TRP A 301 22.61 -0.66 2.79
CA TRP A 301 22.10 -0.96 4.12
C TRP A 301 22.40 0.13 5.16
N ASP A 302 23.58 0.75 5.11
CA ASP A 302 23.93 1.86 6.00
C ASP A 302 23.02 3.08 5.81
N ASP A 303 22.51 3.25 4.59
CA ASP A 303 21.67 4.38 4.17
C ASP A 303 20.17 4.10 4.41
N PHE A 304 19.78 2.84 4.58
CA PHE A 304 18.40 2.40 4.84
C PHE A 304 17.79 3.05 6.10
N SER A 305 18.62 3.37 7.09
CA SER A 305 18.18 4.09 8.30
C SER A 305 17.56 5.47 7.99
N ALA A 306 17.95 6.12 6.89
CA ALA A 306 17.39 7.39 6.47
C ALA A 306 15.95 7.25 5.96
N LEU A 307 15.68 6.21 5.14
CA LEU A 307 14.32 5.84 4.75
C LEU A 307 13.46 5.49 5.98
N ASN A 308 13.98 4.71 6.93
CA ASN A 308 13.25 4.36 8.15
C ASN A 308 12.93 5.58 9.03
N ARG A 309 13.82 6.57 9.12
CA ARG A 309 13.52 7.84 9.82
C ARG A 309 12.41 8.62 9.13
N TYR A 310 12.41 8.67 7.79
CA TYR A 310 11.34 9.27 7.00
C TYR A 310 10.00 8.58 7.28
N VAL A 311 9.94 7.25 7.13
CA VAL A 311 8.72 6.46 7.39
C VAL A 311 8.26 6.62 8.84
N ALA A 312 9.16 6.59 9.82
CA ALA A 312 8.82 6.80 11.23
C ALA A 312 8.17 8.17 11.47
N ARG A 313 8.67 9.25 10.86
CA ARG A 313 8.09 10.59 10.99
C ARG A 313 6.69 10.66 10.38
N VAL A 314 6.52 10.17 9.15
CA VAL A 314 5.20 10.17 8.48
C VAL A 314 4.19 9.33 9.26
N GLN A 315 4.54 8.10 9.61
CA GLN A 315 3.68 7.22 10.39
C GLN A 315 3.35 7.78 11.77
N SER A 316 4.29 8.45 12.46
CA SER A 316 4.02 9.03 13.79
C SER A 316 2.85 10.01 13.76
N LEU A 317 2.72 10.78 12.68
CA LEU A 317 1.63 11.71 12.47
C LEU A 317 0.37 10.98 12.00
N LEU A 318 0.51 10.05 11.06
CA LEU A 318 -0.61 9.27 10.53
C LEU A 318 -1.24 8.28 11.54
N GLN A 319 -0.55 7.95 12.61
CA GLN A 319 -1.04 7.05 13.68
C GLN A 319 -1.54 7.81 14.93
N ARG A 320 -1.24 9.12 15.04
CA ARG A 320 -1.66 9.94 16.19
C ARG A 320 -3.10 10.42 16.07
N GLY A 321 -3.52 10.79 14.86
CA GLY A 321 -4.84 11.38 14.59
C GLY A 321 -5.89 10.35 14.20
N GLU A 322 -7.14 10.80 14.17
CA GLU A 322 -8.27 10.01 13.67
C GLU A 322 -8.44 10.18 12.16
N PRO A 323 -8.98 9.20 11.43
CA PRO A 323 -9.35 9.37 10.03
C PRO A 323 -10.36 10.52 9.85
N ASP A 324 -10.27 11.27 8.76
CA ASP A 324 -11.15 12.43 8.50
C ASP A 324 -11.65 12.47 7.05
N SER A 325 -12.33 11.39 6.66
CA SER A 325 -12.99 11.22 5.35
C SER A 325 -14.39 11.82 5.36
N ASP A 326 -14.75 12.59 4.33
CA ASP A 326 -16.04 13.28 4.26
C ASP A 326 -17.18 12.41 3.74
N VAL A 327 -16.85 11.51 2.80
CA VAL A 327 -17.81 10.67 2.09
C VAL A 327 -17.69 9.23 2.60
N LEU A 328 -18.83 8.65 2.97
CA LEU A 328 -18.95 7.20 3.13
C LEU A 328 -19.45 6.64 1.79
N LEU A 329 -18.65 5.83 1.11
CA LEU A 329 -18.96 5.30 -0.22
C LEU A 329 -19.39 3.83 -0.10
N TYR A 330 -20.65 3.54 -0.42
CA TYR A 330 -21.16 2.16 -0.38
C TYR A 330 -20.44 1.28 -1.41
N TRP A 331 -19.88 0.16 -0.95
CA TRP A 331 -19.24 -0.84 -1.80
C TRP A 331 -20.23 -1.98 -2.12
N PRO A 332 -20.69 -2.12 -3.38
CA PRO A 332 -21.82 -2.99 -3.72
C PRO A 332 -21.38 -4.44 -3.94
N PHE A 333 -21.03 -5.14 -2.87
CA PHE A 333 -20.56 -6.53 -2.93
C PHE A 333 -21.55 -7.47 -3.64
N ALA A 334 -22.87 -7.28 -3.43
CA ALA A 334 -23.92 -8.06 -4.06
C ALA A 334 -23.89 -8.02 -5.60
N ASP A 335 -23.54 -6.88 -6.20
CA ASP A 335 -23.40 -6.76 -7.67
C ASP A 335 -22.12 -7.43 -8.15
N ILE A 336 -21.03 -7.34 -7.39
CA ILE A 336 -19.73 -7.92 -7.74
C ILE A 336 -19.81 -9.45 -7.84
N ILE A 337 -20.62 -10.08 -6.98
CA ILE A 337 -20.79 -11.54 -6.94
C ILE A 337 -22.00 -12.05 -7.74
N ASP A 338 -22.81 -11.18 -8.35
CA ASP A 338 -23.96 -11.57 -9.18
C ASP A 338 -23.55 -11.63 -10.67
N ASP A 339 -22.84 -12.70 -11.04
CA ASP A 339 -22.50 -13.03 -12.42
C ASP A 339 -22.56 -14.55 -12.69
N GLN A 340 -22.54 -14.93 -13.98
CA GLN A 340 -22.60 -16.33 -14.43
C GLN A 340 -21.23 -17.06 -14.41
N ASN A 341 -20.12 -16.38 -14.14
CA ASN A 341 -18.78 -16.88 -14.45
C ASN A 341 -18.08 -17.45 -13.23
N GLY A 342 -17.61 -18.70 -13.31
CA GLY A 342 -16.93 -19.37 -12.19
C GLY A 342 -17.86 -19.68 -11.02
N LEU A 343 -17.38 -20.48 -10.06
CA LEU A 343 -18.09 -20.75 -8.81
C LEU A 343 -17.73 -19.71 -7.74
N MET A 344 -16.44 -19.42 -7.63
CA MET A 344 -15.88 -18.44 -6.72
C MET A 344 -15.60 -17.12 -7.44
N LYS A 345 -15.66 -16.01 -6.70
CA LYS A 345 -15.29 -14.68 -7.19
C LYS A 345 -14.09 -14.17 -6.37
N MET A 346 -12.88 -14.44 -6.85
CA MET A 346 -11.65 -14.03 -6.16
C MET A 346 -11.45 -12.52 -6.30
N LEU A 347 -11.20 -11.82 -5.19
CA LEU A 347 -10.99 -10.36 -5.17
C LEU A 347 -9.52 -10.05 -4.85
N GLY A 348 -8.66 -10.22 -5.84
CA GLY A 348 -7.20 -10.08 -5.71
C GLY A 348 -6.66 -8.65 -5.94
N VAL A 349 -5.33 -8.53 -5.83
CA VAL A 349 -4.57 -7.28 -6.08
C VAL A 349 -3.90 -7.26 -7.47
N HIS A 350 -3.80 -8.40 -8.17
CA HIS A 350 -3.17 -8.55 -9.49
C HIS A 350 -4.17 -8.59 -10.67
N ASP A 351 -5.48 -8.51 -10.39
CA ASP A 351 -6.57 -8.34 -11.36
C ASP A 351 -7.68 -7.56 -10.65
N VAL A 352 -7.69 -6.24 -10.86
CA VAL A 352 -8.45 -5.31 -10.03
C VAL A 352 -9.74 -4.81 -10.68
N LYS A 353 -10.14 -5.42 -11.81
CA LYS A 353 -11.33 -5.04 -12.60
C LYS A 353 -12.64 -5.20 -11.83
N TRP A 354 -12.65 -6.09 -10.84
CA TRP A 354 -13.75 -6.23 -9.89
C TRP A 354 -14.04 -4.92 -9.13
N LEU A 355 -13.09 -3.97 -9.10
CA LEU A 355 -13.26 -2.63 -8.52
C LEU A 355 -13.20 -1.53 -9.59
N THR A 356 -12.16 -1.54 -10.43
CA THR A 356 -11.82 -0.39 -11.29
C THR A 356 -12.78 -0.17 -12.46
N GLU A 357 -13.36 -1.25 -12.98
CA GLU A 357 -14.35 -1.19 -14.08
C GLU A 357 -15.79 -1.09 -13.56
N GLN A 358 -15.99 -1.12 -12.23
CA GLN A 358 -17.31 -1.00 -11.61
C GLN A 358 -17.70 0.47 -11.39
N PRO A 359 -19.02 0.78 -11.33
CA PRO A 359 -19.49 2.15 -11.04
C PRO A 359 -18.88 2.76 -9.77
N VAL A 360 -18.67 1.95 -8.74
CA VAL A 360 -18.02 2.38 -7.49
C VAL A 360 -16.57 2.84 -7.69
N GLY A 361 -15.81 2.17 -8.58
CA GLY A 361 -14.44 2.55 -8.92
C GLY A 361 -14.38 3.87 -9.68
N HIS A 362 -15.27 4.07 -10.66
CA HIS A 362 -15.38 5.34 -11.40
C HIS A 362 -15.72 6.52 -10.48
N ILE A 363 -16.63 6.33 -9.53
CA ILE A 363 -16.99 7.34 -8.54
C ILE A 363 -15.81 7.62 -7.63
N ALA A 364 -15.15 6.60 -7.09
CA ALA A 364 -13.98 6.76 -6.24
C ALA A 364 -12.85 7.55 -6.91
N ARG A 365 -12.54 7.25 -8.19
CA ARG A 365 -11.56 8.02 -8.98
C ARG A 365 -11.99 9.47 -9.15
N THR A 366 -13.28 9.71 -9.41
CA THR A 366 -13.83 11.06 -9.53
C THR A 366 -13.70 11.84 -8.22
N LEU A 367 -13.98 11.21 -7.08
CA LEU A 367 -13.81 11.82 -5.76
C LEU A 367 -12.35 12.20 -5.51
N MET A 368 -11.39 11.28 -5.76
CA MET A 368 -9.96 11.55 -5.61
C MET A 368 -9.49 12.69 -6.51
N ALA A 369 -9.83 12.65 -7.80
CA ALA A 369 -9.44 13.66 -8.78
C ALA A 369 -10.01 15.06 -8.47
N ARG A 370 -11.14 15.12 -7.74
CA ARG A 370 -11.77 16.37 -7.32
C ARG A 370 -11.42 16.79 -5.89
N GLY A 371 -10.53 16.07 -5.20
CA GLY A 371 -10.08 16.43 -3.85
C GLY A 371 -11.06 16.06 -2.72
N HIS A 372 -12.04 15.19 -2.98
CA HIS A 372 -12.91 14.64 -1.95
C HIS A 372 -12.26 13.42 -1.27
N THR A 373 -12.32 13.39 0.06
CA THR A 373 -11.90 12.22 0.85
C THR A 373 -13.07 11.27 1.07
N PHE A 374 -12.80 9.97 1.02
CA PHE A 374 -13.82 8.95 1.23
C PHE A 374 -13.25 7.69 1.89
N ASP A 375 -14.12 6.94 2.56
CA ASP A 375 -13.89 5.53 2.91
C ASP A 375 -15.02 4.68 2.32
N TYR A 376 -14.70 3.45 1.91
CA TYR A 376 -15.70 2.46 1.53
C TYR A 376 -16.44 1.87 2.75
N VAL A 377 -17.71 1.47 2.56
CA VAL A 377 -18.50 0.76 3.59
C VAL A 377 -19.21 -0.45 3.00
N SER A 378 -19.20 -1.58 3.73
CA SER A 378 -19.98 -2.78 3.40
C SER A 378 -21.41 -2.71 3.94
N ASP A 379 -22.27 -3.61 3.49
CA ASP A 379 -23.61 -3.83 4.05
C ASP A 379 -23.56 -4.03 5.58
N LYS A 380 -22.65 -4.89 6.06
CA LYS A 380 -22.51 -5.22 7.49
C LYS A 380 -22.00 -4.03 8.31
N GLN A 381 -21.03 -3.29 7.79
CA GLN A 381 -20.52 -2.08 8.44
C GLN A 381 -21.58 -0.98 8.47
N LEU A 382 -22.39 -0.85 7.42
CA LEU A 382 -23.50 0.11 7.35
C LEU A 382 -24.57 -0.16 8.43
N HIS A 383 -24.80 -1.43 8.79
CA HIS A 383 -25.68 -1.78 9.91
C HIS A 383 -25.13 -1.32 11.27
N ALA A 384 -23.82 -1.11 11.41
CA ALA A 384 -23.20 -0.54 12.61
C ALA A 384 -23.15 1.00 12.60
N THR A 385 -23.49 1.65 11.48
CA THR A 385 -23.46 3.11 11.32
C THR A 385 -24.71 3.77 11.88
N ARG A 386 -24.59 4.76 12.76
CA ARG A 386 -25.74 5.55 13.27
C ARG A 386 -25.72 6.99 12.76
N VAL A 387 -26.71 7.78 13.14
CA VAL A 387 -26.72 9.23 12.84
C VAL A 387 -26.62 10.03 14.13
N GLU A 388 -25.67 10.97 14.18
CA GLU A 388 -25.53 11.94 15.27
C GLU A 388 -25.36 13.34 14.68
N ALA A 389 -26.24 14.27 15.07
CA ALA A 389 -26.26 15.64 14.56
C ALA A 389 -26.17 15.72 13.01
N GLY A 390 -26.92 14.84 12.33
CA GLY A 390 -26.99 14.77 10.86
C GLY A 390 -25.78 14.13 10.16
N ALA A 391 -24.77 13.67 10.91
CA ALA A 391 -23.62 12.95 10.34
C ALA A 391 -23.75 11.44 10.53
N LEU A 392 -23.20 10.67 9.60
CA LEU A 392 -23.08 9.23 9.71
C LEU A 392 -21.89 8.89 10.62
N VAL A 393 -22.14 8.14 11.69
CA VAL A 393 -21.11 7.74 12.67
C VAL A 393 -20.96 6.23 12.62
N THR A 394 -19.83 5.76 12.12
CA THR A 394 -19.42 4.34 12.15
C THR A 394 -18.78 4.03 13.51
N PRO A 395 -18.39 2.77 13.79
CA PRO A 395 -17.62 2.46 14.99
C PRO A 395 -16.31 3.29 15.12
N GLY A 396 -15.68 3.65 13.99
CA GLY A 396 -14.36 4.29 13.99
C GLY A 396 -14.27 5.73 13.52
N SER A 397 -15.28 6.24 12.80
CA SER A 397 -15.17 7.53 12.13
C SER A 397 -16.54 8.19 11.91
N ARG A 398 -16.51 9.43 11.40
CA ARG A 398 -17.69 10.25 11.13
C ARG A 398 -17.65 10.83 9.72
N TYR A 399 -18.77 10.76 9.02
CA TYR A 399 -18.93 11.15 7.61
C TYR A 399 -20.09 12.12 7.44
N GLN A 400 -20.00 13.00 6.45
CA GLN A 400 -21.01 14.02 6.18
C GLN A 400 -22.15 13.50 5.29
N VAL A 401 -21.84 12.54 4.42
CA VAL A 401 -22.77 12.05 3.40
C VAL A 401 -22.45 10.61 3.04
N LEU A 402 -23.50 9.84 2.78
CA LEU A 402 -23.39 8.50 2.20
C LEU A 402 -23.63 8.60 0.69
N VAL A 403 -22.67 8.14 -0.09
CA VAL A 403 -22.79 8.03 -1.55
C VAL A 403 -23.02 6.58 -1.91
N VAL A 404 -24.06 6.32 -2.69
CA VAL A 404 -24.38 5.01 -3.24
C VAL A 404 -24.12 5.04 -4.75
N PRO A 405 -23.19 4.21 -5.27
CA PRO A 405 -22.94 4.13 -6.71
C PRO A 405 -24.16 3.62 -7.47
N ALA A 406 -24.12 3.64 -8.80
CA ALA A 406 -25.14 2.95 -9.58
C ALA A 406 -25.03 1.45 -9.29
N VAL A 407 -26.12 0.86 -8.82
CA VAL A 407 -26.18 -0.53 -8.37
C VAL A 407 -27.42 -1.21 -8.98
N ARG A 408 -27.29 -2.46 -9.38
CA ARG A 408 -28.41 -3.25 -9.93
C ARG A 408 -29.09 -4.06 -8.82
N ARG A 409 -28.29 -4.71 -7.97
CA ARG A 409 -28.71 -5.56 -6.87
C ARG A 409 -28.40 -4.92 -5.52
N MET A 410 -29.40 -4.83 -4.66
CA MET A 410 -29.19 -4.46 -3.27
C MET A 410 -30.04 -5.34 -2.33
N PRO A 411 -29.46 -5.87 -1.24
CA PRO A 411 -30.24 -6.59 -0.23
C PRO A 411 -31.34 -5.71 0.36
N VAL A 412 -32.50 -6.31 0.65
CA VAL A 412 -33.62 -5.61 1.32
C VAL A 412 -33.17 -4.99 2.65
N ALA A 413 -32.40 -5.73 3.44
CA ALA A 413 -31.89 -5.26 4.73
C ALA A 413 -31.03 -4.00 4.59
N THR A 414 -30.20 -3.91 3.55
CA THR A 414 -29.38 -2.73 3.26
C THR A 414 -30.26 -1.54 2.88
N LEU A 415 -31.27 -1.73 2.04
CA LEU A 415 -32.19 -0.67 1.65
C LEU A 415 -33.05 -0.18 2.83
N GLU A 416 -33.45 -1.08 3.72
CA GLU A 416 -34.11 -0.75 4.99
C GLU A 416 -33.16 0.01 5.93
N ARG A 417 -31.88 -0.36 5.98
CA ARG A 417 -30.88 0.39 6.73
C ARG A 417 -30.72 1.82 6.20
N LEU A 418 -30.71 2.00 4.87
CA LEU A 418 -30.68 3.33 4.26
C LEU A 418 -31.91 4.16 4.60
N ASN A 419 -33.11 3.55 4.63
CA ASN A 419 -34.32 4.22 5.11
C ASN A 419 -34.16 4.70 6.55
N ALA A 420 -33.73 3.83 7.45
CA ALA A 420 -33.54 4.18 8.87
C ALA A 420 -32.51 5.30 9.06
N LEU A 421 -31.42 5.30 8.28
CA LEU A 421 -30.43 6.37 8.30
C LEU A 421 -31.02 7.69 7.78
N ALA A 422 -31.75 7.66 6.67
CA ALA A 422 -32.41 8.84 6.11
C ALA A 422 -33.45 9.43 7.09
N ASP A 423 -34.24 8.58 7.75
CA ASP A 423 -35.22 8.99 8.77
C ASP A 423 -34.56 9.63 9.98
N ALA A 424 -33.35 9.20 10.33
CA ALA A 424 -32.55 9.81 11.38
C ALA A 424 -31.80 11.08 10.93
N GLY A 425 -31.98 11.52 9.67
CA GLY A 425 -31.42 12.75 9.12
C GLY A 425 -30.10 12.61 8.37
N ALA A 426 -29.69 11.40 7.99
CA ALA A 426 -28.51 11.20 7.15
C ALA A 426 -28.72 11.78 5.75
N LYS A 427 -27.69 12.42 5.21
CA LYS A 427 -27.64 12.81 3.79
C LYS A 427 -27.22 11.60 2.96
N ILE A 428 -28.09 11.19 2.03
CA ILE A 428 -27.82 10.07 1.12
C ILE A 428 -27.92 10.57 -0.33
N VAL A 429 -26.90 10.26 -1.13
CA VAL A 429 -26.84 10.58 -2.56
C VAL A 429 -26.62 9.30 -3.35
N PHE A 430 -27.58 8.95 -4.20
CA PHE A 430 -27.46 7.88 -5.18
C PHE A 430 -26.98 8.45 -6.51
N ALA A 431 -26.09 7.74 -7.18
CA ALA A 431 -25.89 7.94 -8.62
C ALA A 431 -27.12 7.42 -9.39
N GLN A 432 -27.63 6.25 -8.99
CA GLN A 432 -28.88 5.65 -9.46
C GLN A 432 -29.47 4.78 -8.35
N LEU A 433 -30.80 4.76 -8.21
CA LEU A 433 -31.47 3.88 -7.24
C LEU A 433 -31.37 2.40 -7.69
N PRO A 434 -31.25 1.45 -6.75
CA PRO A 434 -31.13 0.03 -7.07
C PRO A 434 -32.39 -0.54 -7.74
N ASP A 435 -32.22 -1.53 -8.61
CA ASP A 435 -33.33 -2.07 -9.42
C ASP A 435 -34.03 -3.28 -8.77
N ASP A 436 -33.26 -4.21 -8.21
CA ASP A 436 -33.76 -5.50 -7.73
C ASP A 436 -32.94 -6.06 -6.55
N VAL A 437 -33.35 -7.22 -6.01
CA VAL A 437 -32.64 -7.96 -4.95
C VAL A 437 -31.64 -8.97 -5.52
N PRO A 438 -30.53 -9.25 -4.84
CA PRO A 438 -29.62 -10.36 -5.19
C PRO A 438 -30.24 -11.72 -4.85
N GLY A 439 -29.74 -12.79 -5.47
CA GLY A 439 -30.11 -14.16 -5.12
C GLY A 439 -31.45 -14.65 -5.67
N LEU A 440 -31.73 -15.94 -5.49
CA LEU A 440 -32.94 -16.64 -5.97
C LEU A 440 -33.89 -17.01 -4.83
N GLY A 441 -33.37 -17.26 -3.62
CA GLY A 441 -34.19 -17.69 -2.49
C GLY A 441 -35.33 -16.72 -2.19
N ARG A 442 -36.58 -17.19 -2.06
CA ARG A 442 -37.77 -16.34 -1.76
C ARG A 442 -37.87 -15.08 -2.64
N LEU A 443 -37.51 -15.18 -3.93
CA LEU A 443 -37.32 -14.02 -4.81
C LEU A 443 -38.55 -13.10 -4.92
N ALA A 444 -39.74 -13.66 -5.11
CA ALA A 444 -40.96 -12.87 -5.25
C ALA A 444 -41.28 -12.05 -4.00
N GLU A 445 -41.17 -12.66 -2.82
CA GLU A 445 -41.36 -12.00 -1.52
C GLU A 445 -40.34 -10.88 -1.32
N ARG A 446 -39.05 -11.18 -1.52
CA ARG A 446 -37.98 -10.19 -1.36
C ARG A 446 -38.10 -9.03 -2.34
N ARG A 447 -38.53 -9.27 -3.58
CA ARG A 447 -38.84 -8.23 -4.57
C ARG A 447 -39.97 -7.32 -4.09
N ALA A 448 -41.06 -7.88 -3.57
CA ALA A 448 -42.16 -7.09 -3.05
C ALA A 448 -41.70 -6.19 -1.88
N ALA A 449 -40.95 -6.75 -0.92
CA ALA A 449 -40.38 -5.99 0.18
C ALA A 449 -39.40 -4.91 -0.28
N PHE A 450 -38.55 -5.23 -1.27
CA PHE A 450 -37.60 -4.29 -1.86
C PHE A 450 -38.28 -3.10 -2.52
N GLN A 451 -39.33 -3.33 -3.34
CA GLN A 451 -40.04 -2.23 -4.00
C GLN A 451 -40.74 -1.32 -2.97
N ALA A 452 -41.31 -1.91 -1.90
CA ALA A 452 -41.86 -1.13 -0.80
C ALA A 452 -40.79 -0.27 -0.10
N ALA A 453 -39.63 -0.85 0.23
CA ALA A 453 -38.52 -0.14 0.84
C ALA A 453 -37.95 0.96 -0.08
N LYS A 454 -37.85 0.70 -1.39
CA LYS A 454 -37.38 1.66 -2.41
C LYS A 454 -38.31 2.85 -2.52
N ALA A 455 -39.63 2.62 -2.54
CA ALA A 455 -40.64 3.68 -2.61
C ALA A 455 -40.59 4.61 -1.39
N ARG A 456 -40.31 4.07 -0.19
CA ARG A 456 -40.12 4.88 1.03
C ARG A 456 -38.83 5.68 1.03
N LEU A 457 -37.75 5.17 0.43
CA LEU A 457 -36.45 5.83 0.41
C LEU A 457 -36.35 6.93 -0.65
N ALA A 458 -36.94 6.71 -1.82
CA ALA A 458 -36.84 7.60 -2.98
C ALA A 458 -37.11 9.09 -2.66
N PRO A 459 -38.12 9.49 -1.87
CA PRO A 459 -38.35 10.90 -1.53
C PRO A 459 -37.36 11.48 -0.50
N LYS A 460 -36.61 10.64 0.21
CA LYS A 460 -35.69 11.03 1.30
C LYS A 460 -34.23 11.13 0.86
N ALA A 461 -33.88 10.50 -0.26
CA ALA A 461 -32.53 10.51 -0.82
C ALA A 461 -32.48 11.36 -2.09
N ALA A 462 -31.29 11.89 -2.41
CA ALA A 462 -31.09 12.50 -3.71
C ALA A 462 -30.59 11.49 -4.72
N VAL A 463 -30.98 11.69 -5.98
CA VAL A 463 -30.42 11.00 -7.14
C VAL A 463 -29.74 12.06 -8.00
N ALA A 464 -28.45 11.92 -8.26
CA ALA A 464 -27.68 12.91 -9.01
C ALA A 464 -26.61 12.23 -9.87
N ALA A 465 -26.59 12.57 -11.16
CA ALA A 465 -25.53 12.15 -12.07
C ALA A 465 -24.21 12.90 -11.81
N ASP A 466 -24.28 14.20 -11.49
CA ASP A 466 -23.12 15.00 -11.08
C ASP A 466 -22.94 14.93 -9.55
N LEU A 467 -22.17 13.92 -9.11
CA LEU A 467 -21.89 13.72 -7.69
C LEU A 467 -21.11 14.88 -7.06
N PRO A 468 -20.01 15.41 -7.65
CA PRO A 468 -19.32 16.58 -7.10
C PRO A 468 -20.25 17.78 -6.83
N ALA A 469 -21.15 18.12 -7.76
CA ALA A 469 -22.11 19.19 -7.54
C ALA A 469 -23.10 18.86 -6.41
N ALA A 470 -23.59 17.61 -6.36
CA ALA A 470 -24.50 17.15 -5.31
C ALA A 470 -23.86 17.13 -3.91
N LEU A 471 -22.54 16.86 -3.84
CA LEU A 471 -21.73 16.93 -2.63
C LEU A 471 -21.56 18.37 -2.16
N ALA A 472 -21.21 19.28 -3.07
CA ALA A 472 -21.06 20.71 -2.77
C ALA A 472 -22.37 21.32 -2.25
N ALA A 473 -23.51 21.01 -2.90
CA ALA A 473 -24.84 21.45 -2.45
C ALA A 473 -25.22 20.94 -1.04
N ARG A 474 -24.50 19.92 -0.53
CA ARG A 474 -24.66 19.34 0.81
C ARG A 474 -23.63 19.81 1.81
N GLY A 475 -22.75 20.73 1.42
CA GLY A 475 -21.70 21.30 2.27
C GLY A 475 -20.42 20.47 2.34
N VAL A 476 -20.26 19.46 1.48
CA VAL A 476 -19.02 18.68 1.40
C VAL A 476 -18.01 19.46 0.57
N VAL A 477 -16.98 19.99 1.24
CA VAL A 477 -15.94 20.81 0.62
C VAL A 477 -14.75 19.94 0.24
N ALA A 478 -14.33 20.03 -1.02
CA ALA A 478 -13.11 19.37 -1.49
C ALA A 478 -11.83 20.10 -1.04
N GLU A 479 -10.76 19.33 -0.85
CA GLU A 479 -9.41 19.85 -0.60
C GLU A 479 -8.75 20.33 -1.91
N GLY A 480 -7.93 21.38 -1.81
CA GLY A 480 -7.29 21.98 -2.98
C GLY A 480 -6.15 21.16 -3.60
N PHE A 481 -5.57 20.19 -2.87
CA PHE A 481 -4.36 19.46 -3.29
C PHE A 481 -4.50 18.77 -4.66
N ALA A 482 -5.64 18.12 -4.91
CA ALA A 482 -5.87 17.39 -6.16
C ALA A 482 -5.87 18.29 -7.41
N ALA A 483 -6.30 19.56 -7.28
CA ALA A 483 -6.27 20.54 -8.36
C ALA A 483 -4.83 20.95 -8.76
N HIS A 484 -3.84 20.54 -7.97
CA HIS A 484 -2.42 20.78 -8.18
C HIS A 484 -1.63 19.48 -8.35
N ASP A 485 -2.29 18.37 -8.69
CA ASP A 485 -1.69 17.04 -8.86
C ASP A 485 -0.95 16.52 -7.60
N LEU A 486 -1.34 17.00 -6.41
CA LEU A 486 -0.76 16.57 -5.14
C LEU A 486 -1.64 15.49 -4.50
N ALA A 487 -1.03 14.34 -4.20
CA ALA A 487 -1.65 13.30 -3.41
C ALA A 487 -1.69 13.73 -1.95
N PHE A 488 -2.77 13.41 -1.22
CA PHE A 488 -2.90 13.80 0.17
C PHE A 488 -3.75 12.83 1.00
N ILE A 489 -3.54 12.85 2.31
CA ILE A 489 -4.47 12.34 3.32
C ILE A 489 -4.58 13.32 4.48
N ARG A 490 -5.78 13.39 5.06
CA ARG A 490 -6.11 14.26 6.20
C ARG A 490 -6.45 13.42 7.42
N ARG A 491 -5.96 13.83 8.58
CA ARG A 491 -6.29 13.25 9.88
C ARG A 491 -6.76 14.32 10.85
N ARG A 492 -7.79 14.02 11.61
CA ARG A 492 -8.33 14.91 12.63
C ARG A 492 -7.51 14.83 13.91
N GLN A 493 -7.29 15.99 14.53
CA GLN A 493 -6.70 16.15 15.85
C GLN A 493 -7.63 17.02 16.71
N PRO A 494 -7.53 16.98 18.05
CA PRO A 494 -8.36 17.86 18.90
C PRO A 494 -8.22 19.36 18.59
N ALA A 495 -7.02 19.80 18.16
CA ALA A 495 -6.73 21.21 17.89
C ALA A 495 -6.91 21.64 16.42
N GLY A 496 -7.14 20.70 15.50
CA GLY A 496 -7.12 20.96 14.06
C GLY A 496 -6.94 19.68 13.25
N HIS A 497 -6.11 19.73 12.20
CA HIS A 497 -5.92 18.60 11.29
C HIS A 497 -4.44 18.45 10.94
N ASP A 498 -4.02 17.21 10.80
CA ASP A 498 -2.73 16.86 10.23
C ASP A 498 -2.92 16.40 8.77
N TYR A 499 -2.01 16.76 7.90
CA TYR A 499 -1.99 16.38 6.48
C TYR A 499 -0.66 15.73 6.12
N PHE A 500 -0.70 14.69 5.32
CA PHE A 500 0.45 14.24 4.54
C PHE A 500 0.18 14.55 3.07
N VAL A 501 1.14 15.19 2.41
CA VAL A 501 1.04 15.65 1.03
C VAL A 501 2.26 15.17 0.26
N ALA A 502 2.06 14.58 -0.92
CA ALA A 502 3.15 14.08 -1.76
C ALA A 502 2.99 14.52 -3.22
N ASN A 503 4.08 14.94 -3.84
CA ASN A 503 4.12 15.23 -5.27
C ASN A 503 4.65 14.01 -6.05
N LEU A 504 3.72 13.24 -6.60
CA LEU A 504 4.02 12.05 -7.41
C LEU A 504 3.95 12.35 -8.92
N SER A 505 3.85 13.63 -9.30
CA SER A 505 3.72 14.10 -10.68
C SER A 505 5.08 14.50 -11.29
N ALA A 506 5.08 14.89 -12.56
CA ALA A 506 6.26 15.46 -13.23
C ALA A 506 6.49 16.94 -12.90
N ASN A 507 5.46 17.62 -12.35
CA ASN A 507 5.43 19.06 -12.25
C ASN A 507 5.76 19.49 -10.83
N ALA A 508 6.70 20.43 -10.68
CA ALA A 508 6.90 21.07 -9.39
C ALA A 508 5.68 21.93 -9.03
N HIS A 509 5.28 21.90 -7.76
CA HIS A 509 4.30 22.84 -7.22
C HIS A 509 5.03 23.94 -6.45
N ASP A 510 4.73 25.19 -6.77
CA ASP A 510 5.22 26.38 -6.07
C ASP A 510 4.08 27.41 -6.04
N GLY A 511 3.22 27.35 -5.03
CA GLY A 511 2.00 28.15 -5.01
C GLY A 511 1.10 27.95 -3.81
N TRP A 512 -0.08 28.56 -3.88
CA TRP A 512 -1.10 28.52 -2.84
C TRP A 512 -2.06 27.34 -3.04
N VAL A 513 -2.34 26.60 -1.97
CA VAL A 513 -3.33 25.51 -1.94
C VAL A 513 -4.38 25.81 -0.88
N ALA A 514 -5.66 25.77 -1.28
CA ALA A 514 -6.78 25.97 -0.37
C ALA A 514 -7.04 24.72 0.48
N LEU A 515 -7.19 24.91 1.80
CA LEU A 515 -7.62 23.87 2.73
C LEU A 515 -9.15 23.84 2.82
N ALA A 516 -9.73 22.63 2.85
CA ALA A 516 -11.16 22.44 3.10
C ALA A 516 -11.53 22.70 4.56
N ARG A 517 -10.56 22.61 5.48
CA ARG A 517 -10.75 22.85 6.91
C ARG A 517 -10.23 24.22 7.31
N PRO A 518 -10.92 24.93 8.22
CA PRO A 518 -10.44 26.20 8.74
C PRO A 518 -9.14 25.98 9.53
N ALA A 519 -8.19 26.89 9.34
CA ALA A 519 -6.93 26.89 10.06
C ALA A 519 -6.51 28.34 10.35
N ALA A 520 -6.30 28.65 11.63
CA ALA A 520 -5.74 29.93 12.07
C ALA A 520 -4.21 29.91 12.02
N SER A 521 -3.60 28.74 12.06
CA SER A 521 -2.17 28.54 11.85
C SER A 521 -1.87 27.21 11.20
N VAL A 522 -0.75 27.15 10.48
CA VAL A 522 -0.26 25.94 9.83
C VAL A 522 1.24 25.82 10.10
N LEU A 523 1.66 24.67 10.64
CA LEU A 523 3.06 24.25 10.69
C LEU A 523 3.35 23.34 9.50
N GLN A 524 4.49 23.54 8.86
CA GLN A 524 5.04 22.65 7.86
C GLN A 524 6.21 21.89 8.47
N LEU A 525 6.20 20.57 8.32
CA LEU A 525 7.23 19.66 8.81
C LEU A 525 7.75 18.86 7.60
N ASN A 526 9.07 18.87 7.40
CA ASN A 526 9.71 18.08 6.36
C ASN A 526 10.05 16.69 6.92
N PRO A 527 9.38 15.61 6.47
CA PRO A 527 9.66 14.26 6.94
C PRO A 527 11.04 13.73 6.52
N LEU A 528 11.68 14.30 5.49
CA LEU A 528 12.97 13.84 4.99
C LEU A 528 14.13 14.21 5.94
N ASP A 529 14.19 15.46 6.38
CA ASP A 529 15.29 15.97 7.22
C ASP A 529 14.85 16.32 8.66
N GLY A 530 13.55 16.47 8.92
CA GLY A 530 13.00 16.85 10.23
C GLY A 530 12.92 18.36 10.47
N THR A 531 13.28 19.18 9.48
CA THR A 531 13.12 20.63 9.54
C THR A 531 11.64 20.99 9.62
N HIS A 532 11.32 22.07 10.33
CA HIS A 532 9.96 22.49 10.55
C HIS A 532 9.85 23.98 10.87
N GLY A 533 8.65 24.53 10.72
CA GLY A 533 8.33 25.92 11.04
C GLY A 533 6.91 26.29 10.58
N ARG A 534 6.58 27.58 10.67
CA ARG A 534 5.27 28.08 10.22
C ARG A 534 5.22 28.18 8.70
N ALA A 535 4.13 27.71 8.11
CA ALA A 535 3.86 27.92 6.70
C ALA A 535 3.33 29.34 6.46
N LEU A 536 3.53 29.86 5.24
CA LEU A 536 2.82 31.06 4.79
C LEU A 536 1.35 30.72 4.59
N THR A 537 0.48 31.54 5.16
CA THR A 537 -0.97 31.36 5.09
C THR A 537 -1.63 32.67 4.70
N ARG A 538 -2.67 32.61 3.88
CA ARG A 538 -3.57 33.74 3.62
C ARG A 538 -5.02 33.30 3.67
N THR A 539 -5.94 34.25 3.72
CA THR A 539 -7.37 33.97 3.62
C THR A 539 -7.90 34.49 2.30
N THR A 540 -8.42 33.58 1.46
CA THR A 540 -9.02 33.91 0.16
C THR A 540 -10.41 33.30 0.11
N ALA A 541 -11.44 34.11 -0.22
CA ALA A 541 -12.83 33.67 -0.28
C ALA A 541 -13.29 32.88 0.98
N GLY A 542 -12.87 33.34 2.17
CA GLY A 542 -13.22 32.71 3.45
C GLY A 542 -12.51 31.40 3.77
N ARG A 543 -11.55 30.95 2.95
CA ARG A 543 -10.75 29.74 3.19
C ARG A 543 -9.31 30.08 3.48
N THR A 544 -8.69 29.29 4.37
CA THR A 544 -7.24 29.34 4.57
C THR A 544 -6.54 28.69 3.38
N GLU A 545 -5.64 29.42 2.75
CA GLU A 545 -4.70 28.90 1.77
C GLU A 545 -3.31 28.81 2.40
N VAL A 546 -2.60 27.72 2.12
CA VAL A 546 -1.22 27.48 2.53
C VAL A 546 -0.31 27.53 1.31
N TYR A 547 0.83 28.22 1.42
CA TYR A 547 1.82 28.22 0.36
C TYR A 547 2.70 26.96 0.46
N LEU A 548 2.80 26.19 -0.61
CA LEU A 548 3.59 24.97 -0.68
C LEU A 548 4.63 25.05 -1.79
N GLN A 549 5.80 24.48 -1.52
CA GLN A 549 6.87 24.28 -2.50
C GLN A 549 7.28 22.80 -2.44
N LEU A 550 6.97 22.05 -3.50
CA LEU A 550 7.16 20.61 -3.59
C LEU A 550 7.70 20.26 -4.99
N ALA A 551 8.97 19.87 -5.08
CA ALA A 551 9.50 19.28 -6.29
C ALA A 551 8.89 17.88 -6.53
N PRO A 552 8.91 17.38 -7.78
CA PRO A 552 8.58 15.98 -8.06
C PRO A 552 9.35 15.01 -7.14
N GLY A 553 8.64 14.09 -6.49
CA GLY A 553 9.21 13.15 -5.52
C GLY A 553 9.29 13.64 -4.08
N GLU A 554 9.02 14.92 -3.80
CA GLU A 554 8.98 15.45 -2.44
C GLU A 554 7.63 15.23 -1.76
N SER A 555 7.66 15.25 -0.43
CA SER A 555 6.49 15.14 0.42
C SER A 555 6.65 16.00 1.66
N LEU A 556 5.53 16.45 2.22
CA LEU A 556 5.46 17.33 3.39
C LEU A 556 4.37 16.87 4.34
N LEU A 557 4.54 17.22 5.61
CA LEU A 557 3.51 17.13 6.62
C LEU A 557 3.04 18.54 6.98
N LEU A 558 1.73 18.73 7.06
CA LEU A 558 1.13 19.96 7.59
C LEU A 558 0.42 19.66 8.90
N ARG A 559 0.53 20.54 9.88
CA ARG A 559 -0.25 20.51 11.11
C ARG A 559 -0.98 21.83 11.29
N THR A 560 -2.30 21.78 11.30
CA THR A 560 -3.15 22.96 11.44
C THR A 560 -3.67 23.10 12.86
N ALA A 561 -3.92 24.34 13.27
CA ALA A 561 -4.66 24.64 14.47
C ALA A 561 -5.77 25.65 14.19
N THR A 562 -6.94 25.46 14.81
CA THR A 562 -8.07 26.39 14.72
C THR A 562 -7.90 27.63 15.58
N ALA A 563 -7.00 27.59 16.57
CA ALA A 563 -6.56 28.74 17.34
C ALA A 563 -5.13 29.15 16.94
N ALA A 564 -4.82 30.43 17.06
CA ALA A 564 -3.45 30.91 16.89
C ALA A 564 -2.57 30.42 18.05
N PRO A 565 -1.38 29.85 17.79
CA PRO A 565 -0.49 29.39 18.84
C PRO A 565 0.07 30.55 19.65
N ALA A 566 0.32 30.33 20.94
CA ALA A 566 0.92 31.33 21.84
C ALA A 566 2.40 31.64 21.53
N ASN A 567 3.08 30.80 20.74
CA ASN A 567 4.51 30.93 20.41
C ASN A 567 4.75 31.08 18.90
N SER A 568 5.66 31.99 18.55
CA SER A 568 6.12 32.26 17.19
C SER A 568 7.22 31.29 16.75
N ALA A 569 6.86 30.08 16.33
CA ALA A 569 7.82 29.25 15.59
C ALA A 569 8.32 30.04 14.36
N PRO A 570 9.61 29.91 13.97
CA PRO A 570 10.13 30.61 12.79
C PRO A 570 9.36 30.17 11.54
N LEU A 571 9.27 31.05 10.54
CA LEU A 571 8.74 30.68 9.23
C LEU A 571 9.58 29.53 8.67
N SER A 572 8.96 28.42 8.25
CA SER A 572 9.68 27.32 7.60
C SER A 572 10.12 27.66 6.18
N SER A 573 9.69 28.82 5.67
CA SER A 573 9.90 29.36 4.33
C SER A 573 9.48 28.43 3.19
N PRO A 574 8.73 28.91 2.19
CA PRO A 574 9.12 28.62 0.82
C PRO A 574 10.43 29.36 0.56
N VAL A 575 11.46 28.69 0.05
CA VAL A 575 12.76 29.31 -0.25
C VAL A 575 12.81 29.68 -1.73
N ALA A 576 13.16 30.92 -2.04
CA ALA A 576 13.42 31.35 -3.40
C ALA A 576 14.92 31.26 -3.70
N ALA A 577 15.28 30.91 -4.93
CA ALA A 577 16.66 31.06 -5.38
C ALA A 577 17.02 32.56 -5.34
N ALA A 578 18.07 32.90 -4.59
CA ALA A 578 18.59 34.27 -4.48
C ALA A 578 19.56 34.63 -5.61
N GLY A 579 19.88 33.65 -6.46
CA GLY A 579 20.85 33.75 -7.55
C GLY A 579 20.97 32.42 -8.30
N PRO A 580 21.80 32.37 -9.36
CA PRO A 580 22.01 31.15 -10.12
C PRO A 580 22.71 30.06 -9.27
N ALA A 581 22.49 28.80 -9.64
CA ALA A 581 23.24 27.70 -9.09
C ALA A 581 24.72 27.78 -9.53
N VAL A 582 25.63 27.66 -8.58
CA VAL A 582 27.08 27.69 -8.81
C VAL A 582 27.61 26.27 -8.81
N ALA A 583 28.15 25.81 -9.95
CA ALA A 583 28.77 24.49 -10.04
C ALA A 583 30.06 24.44 -9.21
N LEU A 584 30.21 23.38 -8.41
CA LEU A 584 31.43 23.13 -7.67
C LEU A 584 32.46 22.48 -8.59
N SER A 585 33.45 23.27 -9.00
CA SER A 585 34.56 22.85 -9.85
C SER A 585 35.82 22.57 -9.02
N GLY A 586 36.69 21.72 -9.58
CA GLY A 586 37.96 21.34 -8.97
C GLY A 586 38.25 19.86 -9.17
N THR A 587 39.37 19.41 -8.62
CA THR A 587 39.80 18.00 -8.73
C THR A 587 39.26 17.21 -7.55
N TRP A 588 38.29 16.33 -7.82
CA TRP A 588 37.74 15.42 -6.82
C TRP A 588 38.74 14.32 -6.49
N GLN A 589 38.94 14.05 -5.19
CA GLN A 589 39.63 12.85 -4.72
C GLN A 589 38.60 11.74 -4.45
N ILE A 590 38.79 10.57 -5.05
CA ILE A 590 37.84 9.46 -4.98
C ILE A 590 38.54 8.24 -4.40
N SER A 591 38.02 7.72 -3.30
CA SER A 591 38.57 6.56 -2.59
C SER A 591 37.47 5.58 -2.20
N PHE A 592 37.67 4.29 -2.41
CA PHE A 592 36.69 3.26 -2.05
C PHE A 592 36.87 2.85 -0.60
N VAL A 593 35.80 2.94 0.20
CA VAL A 593 35.90 2.86 1.67
C VAL A 593 35.22 1.63 2.27
N LYS A 594 34.27 1.01 1.55
CA LYS A 594 33.54 -0.18 2.01
C LYS A 594 32.92 -0.90 0.81
N GLY A 595 33.05 -2.22 0.72
CA GLY A 595 32.42 -3.01 -0.34
C GLY A 595 33.30 -4.18 -0.78
N GLY A 596 33.02 -4.71 -1.96
CA GLY A 596 33.81 -5.78 -2.56
C GLY A 596 33.53 -5.96 -4.05
N PRO A 597 34.19 -6.93 -4.72
CA PRO A 597 34.98 -8.01 -4.11
C PRO A 597 36.34 -7.58 -3.53
N ALA A 598 36.93 -6.50 -4.04
CA ALA A 598 38.07 -5.79 -3.46
C ALA A 598 37.75 -4.28 -3.44
N LEU A 599 38.53 -3.48 -2.71
CA LEU A 599 38.45 -2.02 -2.81
C LEU A 599 39.27 -1.58 -4.04
N PRO A 600 38.65 -0.93 -5.05
CA PRO A 600 39.40 -0.40 -6.17
C PRO A 600 40.42 0.68 -5.72
N PRO A 601 41.50 0.89 -6.49
CA PRO A 601 42.46 1.95 -6.21
C PRO A 601 41.80 3.34 -6.19
N ALA A 602 42.31 4.23 -5.34
CA ALA A 602 41.89 5.63 -5.33
C ALA A 602 42.34 6.34 -6.63
N PHE A 603 41.55 7.30 -7.07
CA PHE A 603 41.85 8.11 -8.25
C PHE A 603 41.33 9.55 -8.09
N THR A 604 41.65 10.41 -9.05
CA THR A 604 41.17 11.80 -9.08
C THR A 604 40.44 12.12 -10.37
N ALA A 605 39.42 12.98 -10.31
CA ALA A 605 38.67 13.39 -11.49
C ALA A 605 38.34 14.88 -11.44
N ALA A 606 38.62 15.61 -12.53
CA ALA A 606 38.18 17.00 -12.69
C ALA A 606 36.70 17.09 -13.11
N THR A 607 36.24 16.11 -13.89
CA THR A 607 34.85 15.96 -14.31
C THR A 607 34.27 14.69 -13.71
N LEU A 608 33.14 14.81 -13.02
CA LEU A 608 32.43 13.69 -12.43
C LEU A 608 31.77 12.84 -13.54
N ALA A 609 31.85 11.52 -13.37
CA ALA A 609 31.21 10.52 -14.21
C ALA A 609 31.06 9.22 -13.40
N SER A 610 30.48 8.18 -14.01
CA SER A 610 30.39 6.87 -13.37
C SER A 610 31.79 6.34 -13.04
N TRP A 611 31.99 5.82 -11.83
CA TRP A 611 33.28 5.21 -11.48
C TRP A 611 33.57 3.95 -12.32
N THR A 612 32.56 3.38 -12.98
CA THR A 612 32.75 2.26 -13.93
C THR A 612 33.56 2.67 -15.15
N ASP A 613 33.57 3.97 -15.45
CA ASP A 613 34.24 4.54 -16.63
C ASP A 613 35.61 5.12 -16.23
N LEU A 614 35.73 5.61 -14.99
CA LEU A 614 36.92 6.29 -14.49
C LEU A 614 37.87 5.40 -13.67
N GLY A 615 37.33 4.40 -12.94
CA GLY A 615 38.02 3.69 -11.86
C GLY A 615 38.69 2.36 -12.25
N GLY A 616 38.82 2.07 -13.55
CA GLY A 616 39.40 0.82 -14.05
C GLY A 616 38.54 -0.43 -13.80
N ASP A 617 39.12 -1.61 -14.01
CA ASP A 617 38.36 -2.87 -14.04
C ASP A 617 37.82 -3.29 -12.67
N GLU A 618 38.53 -3.00 -11.58
CA GLU A 618 38.02 -3.25 -10.22
C GLU A 618 36.75 -2.45 -9.93
N ALA A 619 36.68 -1.18 -10.37
CA ALA A 619 35.49 -0.34 -10.17
C ALA A 619 34.27 -0.81 -10.97
N LYS A 620 34.48 -1.50 -12.11
CA LYS A 620 33.40 -2.08 -12.93
C LYS A 620 32.70 -3.27 -12.26
N ARG A 621 33.37 -3.96 -11.34
CA ARG A 621 32.82 -5.11 -10.60
C ARG A 621 32.52 -4.81 -9.13
N PHE A 622 32.69 -3.56 -8.73
CA PHE A 622 32.52 -3.13 -7.34
C PHE A 622 31.06 -2.91 -6.95
N GLY A 623 30.70 -3.39 -5.76
CA GLY A 623 29.47 -3.03 -5.05
C GLY A 623 29.81 -2.53 -3.65
N GLY A 624 29.44 -1.29 -3.34
CA GLY A 624 29.74 -0.64 -2.07
C GLY A 624 29.74 0.88 -2.13
N THR A 625 30.61 1.50 -1.33
CA THR A 625 30.69 2.94 -1.10
C THR A 625 32.07 3.50 -1.51
N ALA A 626 32.07 4.62 -2.24
CA ALA A 626 33.26 5.46 -2.45
C ALA A 626 33.06 6.86 -1.86
N ARG A 627 34.12 7.40 -1.27
CA ARG A 627 34.21 8.76 -0.75
C ARG A 627 34.76 9.68 -1.82
N TYR A 628 33.97 10.67 -2.17
CA TYR A 628 34.33 11.82 -2.99
C TYR A 628 34.71 12.97 -2.06
N ARG A 629 35.85 13.62 -2.28
CA ARG A 629 36.30 14.78 -1.53
C ARG A 629 36.65 15.92 -2.47
N LEU A 630 36.16 17.11 -2.15
CA LEU A 630 36.47 18.35 -2.86
C LEU A 630 36.74 19.47 -1.85
N GLU A 631 37.74 20.28 -2.14
CA GLU A 631 37.92 21.57 -1.50
C GLU A 631 37.48 22.66 -2.46
N PHE A 632 36.71 23.63 -1.96
CA PHE A 632 36.16 24.70 -2.77
C PHE A 632 36.05 25.99 -1.95
N GLU A 633 36.07 27.12 -2.63
CA GLU A 633 35.78 28.42 -2.00
C GLU A 633 34.27 28.64 -1.97
N ALA A 634 33.74 29.15 -0.86
CA ALA A 634 32.33 29.49 -0.76
C ALA A 634 31.91 30.44 -1.90
N PRO A 635 30.82 30.16 -2.63
CA PRO A 635 30.37 31.04 -3.69
C PRO A 635 30.05 32.44 -3.14
N ALA A 636 30.33 33.47 -3.94
CA ALA A 636 30.01 34.84 -3.58
C ALA A 636 28.48 35.06 -3.54
N GLY A 637 28.00 35.82 -2.56
CA GLY A 637 26.60 36.20 -2.44
C GLY A 637 26.11 36.21 -0.99
N GLN A 638 25.19 37.12 -0.68
CA GLN A 638 24.41 37.02 0.56
C GLN A 638 23.23 36.07 0.32
N ALA A 639 23.05 35.11 1.23
CA ALA A 639 21.96 34.16 1.21
C ALA A 639 21.58 33.81 2.64
N ASP A 640 20.30 33.58 2.89
CA ASP A 640 19.80 33.12 4.19
C ASP A 640 20.13 31.63 4.41
N ASP A 641 20.20 30.85 3.33
CA ASP A 641 20.57 29.43 3.34
C ASP A 641 21.22 29.04 2.00
N TRP A 642 21.73 27.82 1.90
CA TRP A 642 22.34 27.27 0.70
C TRP A 642 21.81 25.87 0.42
N ARG A 643 21.44 25.60 -0.83
CA ARG A 643 21.06 24.27 -1.29
C ARG A 643 22.21 23.61 -2.03
N LEU A 644 22.65 22.46 -1.53
CA LEU A 644 23.53 21.54 -2.24
C LEU A 644 22.67 20.61 -3.10
N ASP A 645 22.82 20.68 -4.42
CA ASP A 645 22.24 19.73 -5.38
C ASP A 645 23.36 18.81 -5.87
N LEU A 646 23.21 17.50 -5.66
CA LEU A 646 24.20 16.51 -6.05
C LEU A 646 24.07 16.07 -7.52
N GLY A 647 23.02 16.48 -8.23
CA GLY A 647 22.73 16.04 -9.58
C GLY A 647 22.41 14.54 -9.63
N ASP A 648 23.08 13.81 -10.54
CA ASP A 648 22.89 12.38 -10.69
C ASP A 648 23.74 11.58 -9.68
N VAL A 649 23.08 11.02 -8.67
CA VAL A 649 23.66 10.10 -7.66
C VAL A 649 23.26 8.66 -7.98
N ARG A 650 24.23 7.74 -7.94
CA ARG A 650 24.07 6.30 -8.19
C ARG A 650 24.55 5.48 -6.98
N GLU A 651 23.73 5.28 -5.95
CA GLU A 651 22.29 5.61 -5.83
C GLU A 651 21.90 6.32 -4.52
N SER A 652 22.80 6.43 -3.54
CA SER A 652 22.58 7.26 -2.34
C SER A 652 23.89 7.87 -1.84
N ALA A 653 23.80 8.96 -1.08
CA ALA A 653 24.96 9.75 -0.67
C ALA A 653 24.84 10.26 0.77
N ARG A 654 25.81 9.95 1.63
CA ARG A 654 25.98 10.59 2.94
C ARG A 654 26.94 11.76 2.81
N VAL A 655 26.51 12.95 3.23
CA VAL A 655 27.25 14.19 2.97
C VAL A 655 27.79 14.76 4.27
N ARG A 656 29.07 15.15 4.24
CA ARG A 656 29.69 15.96 5.29
C ARG A 656 30.25 17.24 4.69
N LEU A 657 29.97 18.37 5.33
CA LEU A 657 30.55 19.67 4.99
C LEU A 657 31.36 20.17 6.19
N ASN A 658 32.65 20.43 5.97
CA ASN A 658 33.59 20.86 7.01
C ASN A 658 33.64 19.91 8.22
N GLY A 659 33.56 18.60 7.95
CA GLY A 659 33.57 17.53 8.95
C GLY A 659 32.25 17.32 9.69
N LYS A 660 31.21 18.13 9.42
CA LYS A 660 29.88 18.01 10.04
C LYS A 660 28.92 17.28 9.12
N ASP A 661 28.08 16.42 9.69
CA ASP A 661 27.02 15.72 8.95
C ASP A 661 25.99 16.72 8.38
N ALA A 662 25.78 16.65 7.07
CA ALA A 662 24.79 17.43 6.34
C ALA A 662 23.54 16.60 5.99
N GLY A 663 23.55 15.29 6.27
CA GLY A 663 22.46 14.37 6.02
C GLY A 663 22.75 13.36 4.91
N THR A 664 21.69 12.62 4.56
CA THR A 664 21.75 11.54 3.55
C THR A 664 20.79 11.87 2.42
N ALA A 665 21.29 11.98 1.19
CA ALA A 665 20.51 12.12 -0.02
C ALA A 665 20.26 10.72 -0.60
N TRP A 666 19.04 10.20 -0.45
CA TRP A 666 18.67 8.82 -0.81
C TRP A 666 17.40 8.74 -1.67
N SER A 667 16.76 9.88 -1.95
CA SER A 667 15.58 10.00 -2.81
C SER A 667 15.74 11.18 -3.76
N VAL A 668 15.03 11.13 -4.89
CA VAL A 668 14.97 12.24 -5.84
C VAL A 668 14.08 13.39 -5.34
N PRO A 669 14.45 14.65 -5.58
CA PRO A 669 15.77 15.11 -6.03
C PRO A 669 16.85 14.99 -4.92
N PHE A 670 18.10 14.69 -5.29
CA PHE A 670 19.22 14.51 -4.36
C PHE A 670 19.77 15.85 -3.83
N ARG A 671 18.99 16.51 -2.96
CA ARG A 671 19.26 17.86 -2.46
C ARG A 671 19.32 17.91 -0.93
N LEU A 672 20.17 18.79 -0.41
CA LEU A 672 20.33 19.06 1.02
C LEU A 672 20.45 20.56 1.28
N ARG A 673 19.98 21.04 2.45
CA ARG A 673 20.27 22.39 2.92
C ARG A 673 21.55 22.38 3.75
N VAL A 674 22.50 23.25 3.41
CA VAL A 674 23.86 23.25 3.96
C VAL A 674 24.31 24.62 4.45
N GLY A 675 23.46 25.66 4.39
CA GLY A 675 23.82 27.02 4.80
C GLY A 675 24.45 27.12 6.19
N PRO A 676 23.89 26.49 7.24
CA PRO A 676 24.50 26.50 8.58
C PRO A 676 25.87 25.82 8.69
N LEU A 677 26.27 25.04 7.67
CA LEU A 677 27.52 24.29 7.63
C LEU A 677 28.58 24.96 6.73
N LEU A 678 28.16 25.83 5.81
CA LEU A 678 29.02 26.57 4.89
C LEU A 678 29.74 27.71 5.64
N LYS A 679 31.02 27.89 5.35
CA LYS A 679 31.85 28.96 5.96
C LYS A 679 32.38 29.89 4.87
N PRO A 680 32.65 31.17 5.17
CA PRO A 680 33.40 32.03 4.26
C PRO A 680 34.77 31.43 3.91
N GLY A 681 35.21 31.62 2.67
CA GLY A 681 36.49 31.09 2.18
C GLY A 681 36.45 29.58 1.92
N ARG A 682 37.55 28.89 2.26
CA ARG A 682 37.76 27.46 1.98
C ARG A 682 36.80 26.56 2.77
N ASN A 683 36.17 25.64 2.04
CA ASN A 683 35.31 24.59 2.58
C ASN A 683 35.78 23.21 2.08
N VAL A 684 35.47 22.17 2.86
CA VAL A 684 35.74 20.77 2.50
C VAL A 684 34.44 19.99 2.43
N LEU A 685 34.10 19.51 1.25
CA LEU A 685 32.94 18.65 0.99
C LEU A 685 33.40 17.20 0.88
N GLU A 686 32.79 16.32 1.67
CA GLU A 686 32.95 14.87 1.56
C GLU A 686 31.59 14.22 1.29
N ILE A 687 31.53 13.31 0.33
CA ILE A 687 30.32 12.61 -0.09
C ILE A 687 30.64 11.12 -0.16
N ASP A 688 30.10 10.34 0.77
CA ASP A 688 30.17 8.88 0.74
C ASP A 688 29.00 8.37 -0.11
N VAL A 689 29.28 7.98 -1.36
CA VAL A 689 28.28 7.53 -2.34
C VAL A 689 28.26 6.01 -2.41
N THR A 690 27.08 5.43 -2.22
CA THR A 690 26.84 3.99 -2.23
C THR A 690 26.06 3.58 -3.48
N ASN A 691 26.59 2.65 -4.27
CA ASN A 691 25.93 2.12 -5.47
C ASN A 691 25.03 0.91 -5.16
N LEU A 692 24.45 0.32 -6.20
CA LEU A 692 23.76 -0.97 -6.12
C LEU A 692 24.73 -2.14 -6.28
N ALA A 693 24.36 -3.31 -5.78
CA ALA A 693 25.18 -4.51 -5.91
C ALA A 693 25.17 -5.15 -7.32
N ALA A 694 24.37 -4.64 -8.26
CA ALA A 694 24.20 -5.20 -9.61
C ALA A 694 25.52 -5.56 -10.32
N ASN A 695 26.51 -4.67 -10.27
CA ASN A 695 27.82 -4.91 -10.90
C ASN A 695 28.62 -6.04 -10.26
N ARG A 696 28.52 -6.19 -8.93
CA ARG A 696 29.16 -7.27 -8.18
C ARG A 696 28.47 -8.61 -8.42
N ILE A 697 27.14 -8.62 -8.52
CA ILE A 697 26.34 -9.80 -8.83
C ILE A 697 26.63 -10.30 -10.25
N ARG A 698 26.70 -9.37 -11.21
CA ARG A 698 27.15 -9.65 -12.57
C ARG A 698 28.53 -10.32 -12.59
N ASP A 699 29.51 -9.81 -11.84
CA ASP A 699 30.85 -10.43 -11.73
C ASP A 699 30.80 -11.86 -11.17
N LEU A 700 30.01 -12.10 -10.12
CA LEU A 700 29.84 -13.45 -9.55
C LEU A 700 29.28 -14.44 -10.59
N ASP A 701 28.26 -14.02 -11.35
CA ASP A 701 27.67 -14.88 -12.39
C ASP A 701 28.61 -15.11 -13.57
N GLN A 702 29.42 -14.12 -13.96
CA GLN A 702 30.46 -14.29 -14.98
C GLN A 702 31.55 -15.29 -14.55
N ARG A 703 31.90 -15.28 -13.26
CA ARG A 703 32.85 -16.22 -12.66
C ARG A 703 32.22 -17.55 -12.25
N LYS A 704 30.90 -17.71 -12.41
CA LYS A 704 30.12 -18.91 -12.06
C LYS A 704 30.25 -19.31 -10.58
N GLU A 705 30.32 -18.31 -9.71
CA GLU A 705 30.38 -18.53 -8.26
C GLU A 705 29.03 -19.05 -7.74
N PRO A 706 29.00 -20.03 -6.82
CA PRO A 706 27.76 -20.60 -6.29
C PRO A 706 27.19 -19.73 -5.15
N TRP A 707 26.58 -18.59 -5.48
CA TRP A 707 26.07 -17.62 -4.49
C TRP A 707 24.53 -17.60 -4.31
N LYS A 708 23.80 -18.30 -5.18
CA LYS A 708 22.31 -18.29 -5.24
C LYS A 708 21.72 -19.27 -4.21
N ILE A 709 21.76 -18.90 -2.93
CA ILE A 709 21.37 -19.78 -1.83
C ILE A 709 19.88 -19.58 -1.46
N MET A 710 19.02 -20.48 -1.95
CA MET A 710 17.60 -20.57 -1.59
C MET A 710 17.05 -21.99 -1.82
N ARG A 711 16.18 -22.50 -0.93
CA ARG A 711 15.49 -23.81 -1.06
C ARG A 711 14.18 -23.67 -1.87
N GLU A 712 13.76 -24.76 -2.51
CA GLU A 712 12.49 -24.94 -3.27
C GLU A 712 12.47 -24.29 -4.67
N ILE A 713 11.99 -23.06 -4.83
CA ILE A 713 11.77 -22.45 -6.17
C ILE A 713 13.07 -22.02 -6.89
N ASN A 714 14.23 -22.22 -6.25
CA ASN A 714 15.52 -21.62 -6.60
C ASN A 714 15.47 -20.08 -6.59
N PHE A 715 16.60 -19.44 -6.85
CA PHE A 715 16.67 -17.99 -7.05
C PHE A 715 16.31 -17.65 -8.49
N VAL A 716 15.20 -16.93 -8.70
CA VAL A 716 14.65 -16.56 -10.02
C VAL A 716 14.83 -15.07 -10.29
N ASN A 717 14.72 -14.64 -11.54
CA ASN A 717 14.69 -13.22 -11.90
C ASN A 717 13.25 -12.67 -11.87
N ILE A 718 13.13 -11.36 -12.13
CA ILE A 718 11.83 -10.66 -12.14
C ILE A 718 10.78 -11.25 -13.10
N ASN A 719 11.17 -12.06 -14.08
CA ASN A 719 10.25 -12.73 -15.01
C ASN A 719 10.02 -14.21 -14.66
N TYR A 720 10.32 -14.62 -13.42
CA TYR A 720 10.19 -16.00 -12.94
C TYR A 720 10.99 -17.03 -13.75
N LYS A 721 12.13 -16.60 -14.34
CA LYS A 721 13.10 -17.49 -15.00
C LYS A 721 14.31 -17.71 -14.09
N PRO A 722 15.11 -18.78 -14.29
CA PRO A 722 16.38 -18.94 -13.58
C PRO A 722 17.20 -17.64 -13.64
N PHE A 723 17.66 -17.16 -12.48
CA PHE A 723 18.38 -15.90 -12.40
C PHE A 723 19.75 -16.00 -13.09
N ASP A 724 20.06 -15.04 -13.96
CA ASP A 724 21.38 -14.88 -14.59
C ASP A 724 21.66 -13.39 -14.86
N ALA A 725 22.68 -12.86 -14.19
CA ALA A 725 23.16 -11.50 -14.33
C ALA A 725 24.40 -11.39 -15.24
N SER A 726 24.94 -12.50 -15.76
CA SER A 726 26.22 -12.52 -16.48
C SER A 726 26.24 -11.63 -17.73
N ALA A 727 25.08 -11.44 -18.36
CA ALA A 727 24.87 -10.62 -19.55
C ALA A 727 24.36 -9.21 -19.24
N TRP A 728 24.22 -8.82 -17.98
CA TRP A 728 23.77 -7.46 -17.64
C TRP A 728 24.77 -6.41 -18.15
N PRO A 729 24.28 -5.26 -18.66
CA PRO A 729 25.14 -4.11 -18.89
C PRO A 729 25.71 -3.62 -17.55
N LEU A 730 26.83 -2.91 -17.60
CA LEU A 730 27.36 -2.24 -16.42
C LEU A 730 26.35 -1.19 -15.94
N THR A 731 26.04 -1.26 -14.65
CA THR A 731 25.17 -0.29 -13.99
C THR A 731 26.00 0.94 -13.61
N PRO A 732 25.64 2.16 -14.08
CA PRO A 732 26.32 3.39 -13.67
C PRO A 732 26.37 3.53 -12.15
N SER A 733 27.49 3.99 -11.61
CA SER A 733 27.76 3.98 -10.17
C SER A 733 28.59 5.20 -9.72
N GLY A 734 28.30 5.72 -8.53
CA GLY A 734 28.99 6.90 -7.98
C GLY A 734 28.27 8.22 -8.18
N LEU A 735 29.01 9.32 -8.10
CA LEU A 735 28.52 10.70 -8.27
C LEU A 735 28.81 11.16 -9.70
N LEU A 736 27.75 11.37 -10.48
CA LEU A 736 27.85 11.81 -11.88
C LEU A 736 27.68 13.34 -12.00
N GLY A 737 27.04 13.96 -11.01
CA GLY A 737 26.86 15.41 -10.96
C GLY A 737 25.85 15.94 -11.98
N PRO A 738 25.90 17.23 -12.32
CA PRO A 738 26.77 18.24 -11.71
C PRO A 738 26.42 18.48 -10.23
N VAL A 739 27.44 18.77 -9.41
CA VAL A 739 27.26 19.21 -8.03
C VAL A 739 27.19 20.73 -8.00
N THR A 740 26.13 21.30 -7.42
CA THR A 740 25.94 22.75 -7.38
C THR A 740 25.54 23.26 -6.00
N LEU A 741 25.89 24.51 -5.71
CA LEU A 741 25.37 25.29 -4.59
C LEU A 741 24.46 26.39 -5.11
N THR A 742 23.19 26.40 -4.70
CA THR A 742 22.25 27.49 -4.99
C THR A 742 22.05 28.35 -3.74
N PRO A 743 22.26 29.68 -3.80
CA PRO A 743 21.91 30.57 -2.69
C PRO A 743 20.38 30.66 -2.57
N LEU A 744 19.88 30.62 -1.33
CA LEU A 744 18.46 30.67 -1.01
C LEU A 744 18.16 31.88 -0.12
N ASN A 745 17.06 32.57 -0.42
CA ASN A 745 16.48 33.56 0.48
C ASN A 745 15.16 33.06 1.03
N PHE A 746 14.90 33.34 2.30
CA PHE A 746 13.61 33.08 2.90
C PHE A 746 12.59 34.05 2.31
N ARG A 747 11.46 33.54 1.83
CA ARG A 747 10.36 34.43 1.41
C ARG A 747 9.83 35.16 2.62
N GLN A 748 9.81 36.48 2.54
CA GLN A 748 9.13 37.31 3.53
C GLN A 748 7.60 37.15 3.38
N PRO A 749 6.86 37.19 4.50
CA PRO A 749 5.43 36.93 4.53
C PRO A 749 4.57 37.95 3.78
#